data_AF-A0A935Q1Q0-F1
#
_entry.id   AF-A0A935Q1Q0-F1
#
_cell.length_a   1.000
_cell.length_b   1.000
_cell.length_c   1.000
_cell.angle_alpha   90.00
_cell.angle_beta   90.00
_cell.angle_gamma   90.00
#
_symmetry.space_group_name_H-M   'P 1'
#
loop_
_entity.id
_entity.type
_entity.pdbx_description
1 polymer ?
#
loop_
_entity_poly.entity_id
_entity_poly.type
_entity_poly.pdbx_seq_one_letter_code
_entity_poly.pdbx_strand_id
1 'polypeptide(L)'
;MDKPGNLAVVESAAVTAPDFPSLRQQAMALVCSLAGDTWTDHNAHDPGITILEQLCYALTDLGYRSQFALPDLLTRAGHEPGADLPAPAQILPTSPVTISDLRKLVIDVPGVRNAWIDLVDEPAATFDSAKREVSPLVPAPTAGAAAPSPNVSEIRSQGLLRVRIEMSDAAKTAGGSEAARTLRSEAARRLHRCRPLGVDVHEILVLDDEPIRLRATLEIGAVGDASRLLASIYQSIAGYFSPAVPFRTLAEMLERGRRVDEIFEGPLLDHGFIDVEDLAGIERRSSVRVSDMIRVLMAVPGVLAVKSLHFTDGDGKALKDWLLTVDSAKTPRFDLKSEIRLERRGLLIDQAGIKETAQGLYESLARETAPRNQNGEHEHELRSPPGRDRHVANYHSIQEHFPMTYGIGAAGLPQSAPPARHALAKQLKAYLMFYDQLLANQFAQLANVGKLFSFGDEAPDANDADDSYHSYFSQVIPDDGELGLDEIRVSGPDKHRALLQQITEEPTDAVGSKRQPGLQRRNRFLDHLLARFGEQFHDYALLQAGEGAAAGMTRAERLARDKRTFLRDYPRIGRDRGTGFNLLEPAGAENRSGLEWTLRRKLGISDDETFYLVEHILLRPLPGDVHQRAPLFRDAQVRDPYSLQISLVFPGWLARYQEPNFRQFVERTVLEETPAHLSARVLWQEEDEKQAFEMAYCAWLQKLRSYRLAELEG
;
A
#
# COMPACT_ATOMS: atom_id res chain seq x y z
N MET A 1 -26.95 -5.28 -16.73
CA MET A 1 -26.36 -6.46 -17.39
C MET A 1 -25.56 -5.97 -18.57
N ASP A 2 -24.29 -5.68 -18.33
CA ASP A 2 -23.23 -5.79 -19.33
C ASP A 2 -22.04 -6.34 -18.56
N LYS A 3 -21.58 -7.52 -18.97
CA LYS A 3 -20.36 -8.11 -18.43
C LYS A 3 -19.23 -7.11 -18.74
N PRO A 4 -18.40 -6.69 -17.79
CA PRO A 4 -17.15 -6.04 -18.17
C PRO A 4 -16.41 -7.10 -18.98
N GLY A 5 -16.27 -6.83 -20.28
CA GLY A 5 -15.57 -7.71 -21.19
C GLY A 5 -14.21 -8.01 -20.59
N ASN A 6 -13.75 -9.25 -20.77
CA ASN A 6 -12.32 -9.53 -20.87
C ASN A 6 -11.72 -8.32 -21.58
N LEU A 7 -10.83 -7.59 -20.91
CA LEU A 7 -9.89 -6.72 -21.59
C LEU A 7 -9.27 -7.64 -22.63
N ALA A 8 -9.78 -7.56 -23.86
CA ALA A 8 -9.11 -8.10 -25.00
C ALA A 8 -7.75 -7.43 -24.89
N VAL A 9 -6.74 -8.22 -24.50
CA VAL A 9 -5.37 -7.91 -24.83
C VAL A 9 -5.49 -7.49 -26.27
N VAL A 10 -5.32 -6.19 -26.53
CA VAL A 10 -5.15 -5.73 -27.89
C VAL A 10 -3.91 -6.48 -28.30
N GLU A 11 -4.09 -7.61 -28.98
CA GLU A 11 -3.05 -8.26 -29.75
C GLU A 11 -2.68 -7.21 -30.79
N SER A 12 -1.85 -6.27 -30.35
CA SER A 12 -0.93 -5.54 -31.20
C SER A 12 -0.32 -6.64 -32.03
N ALA A 13 -0.67 -6.72 -33.32
CA ALA A 13 -0.12 -7.68 -34.25
C ALA A 13 1.37 -7.74 -33.96
N ALA A 14 1.83 -8.87 -33.42
CA ALA A 14 3.18 -8.97 -32.91
C ALA A 14 4.10 -8.55 -34.05
N VAL A 15 4.82 -7.44 -33.87
CA VAL A 15 5.79 -6.99 -34.87
C VAL A 15 6.85 -8.08 -34.88
N THR A 16 6.70 -9.03 -35.80
CA THR A 16 7.67 -10.09 -35.99
C THR A 16 8.95 -9.45 -36.47
N ALA A 17 10.03 -9.65 -35.72
CA ALA A 17 11.37 -9.27 -36.10
C ALA A 17 11.63 -9.84 -37.50
N PRO A 18 12.15 -9.03 -38.42
CA PRO A 18 12.38 -9.46 -39.79
C PRO A 18 13.40 -10.60 -39.80
N ASP A 19 13.11 -11.64 -40.57
CA ASP A 19 14.05 -12.73 -40.79
C ASP A 19 15.21 -12.30 -41.69
N PHE A 20 16.26 -13.12 -41.73
CA PHE A 20 17.45 -12.84 -42.51
C PHE A 20 17.15 -12.54 -44.00
N PRO A 21 16.33 -13.33 -44.73
CA PRO A 21 15.98 -13.02 -46.11
C PRO A 21 15.33 -11.65 -46.27
N SER A 22 14.40 -11.28 -45.38
CA SER A 22 13.72 -9.99 -45.42
C SER A 22 14.68 -8.83 -45.16
N LEU A 23 15.55 -8.95 -44.14
CA LEU A 23 16.59 -7.96 -43.85
C LEU A 23 17.54 -7.79 -45.02
N ARG A 24 18.02 -8.89 -45.60
CA ARG A 24 18.91 -8.87 -46.77
C ARG A 24 18.24 -8.22 -47.97
N GLN A 25 16.96 -8.51 -48.24
CA GLN A 25 16.23 -7.90 -49.33
C GLN A 25 16.09 -6.38 -49.15
N GLN A 26 15.74 -5.93 -47.93
CA GLN A 26 15.64 -4.50 -47.61
C GLN A 26 16.99 -3.80 -47.71
N ALA A 27 18.04 -4.42 -47.17
CA ALA A 27 19.40 -3.91 -47.24
C ALA A 27 19.87 -3.79 -48.70
N MET A 28 19.56 -4.78 -49.55
CA MET A 28 19.89 -4.71 -50.96
C MET A 28 19.13 -3.61 -51.71
N ALA A 29 17.84 -3.43 -51.41
CA ALA A 29 17.07 -2.33 -51.98
C ALA A 29 17.66 -0.97 -51.60
N LEU A 30 18.11 -0.81 -50.35
CA LEU A 30 18.80 0.40 -49.88
C LEU A 30 20.12 0.62 -50.64
N VAL A 31 20.97 -0.40 -50.78
CA VAL A 31 22.23 -0.30 -51.53
C VAL A 31 21.97 0.10 -52.99
N CYS A 32 21.02 -0.54 -53.66
CA CYS A 32 20.66 -0.19 -55.05
C CYS A 32 20.16 1.25 -55.17
N SER A 33 19.40 1.74 -54.18
CA SER A 33 18.87 3.11 -54.19
C SER A 33 19.94 4.17 -53.91
N LEU A 34 20.92 3.87 -53.04
CA LEU A 34 21.92 4.82 -52.59
C LEU A 34 23.17 4.84 -53.47
N ALA A 35 23.53 3.70 -54.07
CA ALA A 35 24.79 3.51 -54.74
C ALA A 35 24.67 2.70 -56.05
N GLY A 36 23.47 2.51 -56.61
CA GLY A 36 23.27 1.67 -57.80
C GLY A 36 24.05 2.10 -59.05
N ASP A 37 24.46 3.38 -59.12
CA ASP A 37 25.28 3.90 -60.22
C ASP A 37 26.80 3.67 -60.03
N THR A 38 27.27 3.45 -58.80
CA THR A 38 28.70 3.31 -58.45
C THR A 38 29.07 1.90 -58.02
N TRP A 39 28.18 1.20 -57.32
CA TRP A 39 28.30 -0.20 -56.93
C TRP A 39 27.26 -1.01 -57.72
N THR A 40 27.70 -1.62 -58.82
CA THR A 40 26.82 -2.29 -59.79
C THR A 40 26.86 -3.81 -59.69
N ASP A 41 27.89 -4.37 -59.05
CA ASP A 41 28.03 -5.80 -58.81
C ASP A 41 27.47 -6.17 -57.42
N HIS A 42 26.38 -6.91 -57.39
CA HIS A 42 25.73 -7.35 -56.15
C HIS A 42 25.74 -8.88 -56.00
N ASN A 43 26.73 -9.54 -56.61
CA ASN A 43 26.86 -11.00 -56.54
C ASN A 43 27.55 -11.46 -55.25
N ALA A 44 27.38 -12.75 -54.92
CA ALA A 44 27.90 -13.35 -53.67
C ALA A 44 29.43 -13.37 -53.53
N HIS A 45 30.18 -13.08 -54.60
CA HIS A 45 31.64 -13.03 -54.56
C HIS A 45 32.17 -11.64 -54.17
N ASP A 46 31.30 -10.61 -54.18
CA ASP A 46 31.66 -9.25 -53.77
C ASP A 46 31.83 -9.20 -52.25
N PRO A 47 33.00 -8.77 -51.73
CA PRO A 47 33.24 -8.64 -50.30
C PRO A 47 32.27 -7.70 -49.58
N GLY A 48 31.76 -6.66 -50.24
CA GLY A 48 30.77 -5.75 -49.69
C GLY A 48 29.42 -6.43 -49.45
N ILE A 49 29.02 -7.36 -50.33
CA ILE A 49 27.82 -8.19 -50.15
C ILE A 49 28.01 -9.14 -48.97
N THR A 50 29.19 -9.75 -48.84
CA THR A 50 29.52 -10.58 -47.67
C THR A 50 29.40 -9.78 -46.36
N ILE A 51 29.92 -8.55 -46.32
CA ILE A 51 29.80 -7.66 -45.15
C ILE A 51 28.32 -7.38 -44.85
N LEU A 52 27.53 -7.03 -45.88
CA LEU A 52 26.11 -6.76 -45.74
C LEU A 52 25.35 -7.96 -45.16
N GLU A 53 25.67 -9.16 -45.63
CA GLU A 53 25.07 -10.40 -45.13
C GLU A 53 25.43 -10.66 -43.66
N GLN A 54 26.69 -10.44 -43.24
CA GLN A 54 27.04 -10.59 -41.82
C GLN A 54 26.31 -9.58 -40.92
N LEU A 55 26.12 -8.35 -41.39
CA LEU A 55 25.32 -7.34 -40.67
C LEU A 55 23.84 -7.76 -40.58
N CYS A 56 23.27 -8.27 -41.68
CA CYS A 56 21.90 -8.79 -41.68
C CYS A 56 21.73 -9.96 -40.70
N TYR A 57 22.72 -10.84 -40.60
CA TYR A 57 22.71 -11.94 -39.65
C TYR A 57 22.74 -11.46 -38.20
N ALA A 58 23.64 -10.52 -37.85
CA ALA A 58 23.69 -9.96 -36.50
C ALA A 58 22.41 -9.21 -36.12
N LEU A 59 21.79 -8.48 -37.05
CA LEU A 59 20.49 -7.84 -36.84
C LEU A 59 19.36 -8.86 -36.67
N THR A 60 19.44 -10.01 -37.34
CA THR A 60 18.48 -11.12 -37.15
C THR A 60 18.58 -11.67 -35.73
N ASP A 61 19.79 -11.84 -35.18
CA ASP A 61 20.00 -12.27 -33.79
C ASP A 61 19.47 -11.23 -32.79
N LEU A 62 19.80 -9.95 -32.97
CA LEU A 62 19.27 -8.88 -32.12
C LEU A 62 17.73 -8.85 -32.14
N GLY A 63 17.15 -8.97 -33.34
CA GLY A 63 15.71 -9.08 -33.53
C GLY A 63 15.12 -10.28 -32.78
N TYR A 64 15.69 -11.46 -32.94
CA TYR A 64 15.29 -12.68 -32.23
C TYR A 64 15.32 -12.51 -30.70
N ARG A 65 16.40 -11.94 -30.14
CA ARG A 65 16.52 -11.75 -28.69
C ARG A 65 15.57 -10.69 -28.15
N SER A 66 15.26 -9.66 -28.94
CA SER A 66 14.29 -8.61 -28.56
C SER A 66 12.85 -9.15 -28.38
N GLN A 67 12.57 -10.34 -28.90
CA GLN A 67 11.27 -11.02 -28.80
C GLN A 67 11.16 -11.98 -27.62
N PHE A 68 12.18 -12.09 -26.77
CA PHE A 68 12.07 -12.90 -25.56
C PHE A 68 10.94 -12.38 -24.66
N ALA A 69 10.38 -13.29 -23.86
CA ALA A 69 9.32 -12.94 -22.93
C ALA A 69 9.77 -11.80 -22.01
N LEU A 70 8.88 -10.86 -21.70
CA LEU A 70 9.23 -9.70 -20.88
C LEU A 70 9.86 -10.08 -19.53
N PRO A 71 9.38 -11.11 -18.78
CA PRO A 71 10.08 -11.56 -17.57
C PRO A 71 11.53 -11.95 -17.82
N ASP A 72 11.85 -12.63 -18.93
CA ASP A 72 13.22 -13.00 -19.28
C ASP A 72 14.09 -11.77 -19.60
N LEU A 73 13.54 -10.74 -20.25
CA LEU A 73 14.25 -9.50 -20.57
C LEU A 73 14.51 -8.62 -19.34
N LEU A 74 13.64 -8.72 -18.33
CA LEU A 74 13.78 -7.98 -17.07
C LEU A 74 14.62 -8.73 -16.04
N THR A 75 14.78 -10.05 -16.19
CA THR A 75 15.56 -10.89 -15.28
C THR A 75 17.05 -10.71 -15.54
N ARG A 76 17.83 -10.60 -14.45
CA ARG A 76 19.29 -10.69 -14.46
C ARG A 76 19.73 -11.74 -13.45
N ALA A 77 20.96 -12.24 -13.59
CA ALA A 77 21.57 -13.15 -12.62
C ALA A 77 21.20 -12.79 -11.17
N GLY A 78 20.37 -13.62 -10.53
CA GLY A 78 19.96 -13.49 -9.13
C GLY A 78 18.83 -12.49 -8.81
N HIS A 79 18.22 -11.81 -9.78
CA HIS A 79 17.20 -10.78 -9.53
C HIS A 79 15.84 -11.15 -10.12
N GLU A 80 14.78 -10.95 -9.32
CA GLU A 80 13.39 -11.18 -9.74
C GLU A 80 12.93 -10.11 -10.75
N PRO A 81 12.26 -10.50 -11.85
CA PRO A 81 11.75 -9.54 -12.81
C PRO A 81 10.70 -8.61 -12.18
N GLY A 82 10.95 -7.30 -12.29
CA GLY A 82 10.07 -6.28 -11.73
C GLY A 82 10.18 -6.14 -10.21
N ALA A 83 11.32 -6.49 -9.59
CA ALA A 83 11.58 -6.31 -8.16
C ALA A 83 11.24 -4.90 -7.62
N ASP A 84 11.40 -3.88 -8.47
CA ASP A 84 11.07 -2.50 -8.11
C ASP A 84 9.57 -2.19 -8.15
N LEU A 85 8.76 -2.96 -8.88
CA LEU A 85 7.32 -2.74 -8.93
C LEU A 85 6.64 -3.43 -7.74
N PRO A 86 5.85 -2.68 -6.95
CA PRO A 86 5.20 -3.24 -5.78
C PRO A 86 4.13 -4.26 -6.18
N ALA A 87 4.04 -5.36 -5.43
CA ALA A 87 3.00 -6.36 -5.60
C ALA A 87 1.61 -5.80 -5.21
N PRO A 88 0.49 -6.42 -5.64
CA PRO A 88 -0.86 -5.98 -5.29
C PRO A 88 -1.07 -5.73 -3.78
N ALA A 89 -0.59 -6.65 -2.93
CA ALA A 89 -0.69 -6.53 -1.47
C ALA A 89 0.14 -5.37 -0.88
N GLN A 90 1.11 -4.83 -1.62
CA GLN A 90 1.93 -3.69 -1.19
C GLN A 90 1.35 -2.35 -1.64
N ILE A 91 0.61 -2.32 -2.75
CA ILE A 91 0.20 -1.07 -3.42
C ILE A 91 -1.30 -0.78 -3.39
N LEU A 92 -2.14 -1.82 -3.33
CA LEU A 92 -3.60 -1.66 -3.34
C LEU A 92 -4.18 -1.35 -1.95
N PRO A 93 -3.71 -1.96 -0.84
CA PRO A 93 -4.25 -1.65 0.47
C PRO A 93 -4.10 -0.18 0.83
N THR A 94 -5.09 0.33 1.55
CA THR A 94 -5.08 1.66 2.14
C THR A 94 -5.17 1.56 3.65
N SER A 95 -4.57 2.50 4.37
CA SER A 95 -4.89 2.68 5.78
C SER A 95 -6.40 2.94 5.95
N PRO A 96 -6.99 2.61 7.11
CA PRO A 96 -8.45 2.64 7.29
C PRO A 96 -9.01 4.06 7.09
N VAL A 97 -10.00 4.19 6.19
CA VAL A 97 -10.67 5.47 5.91
C VAL A 97 -12.08 5.48 6.47
N THR A 98 -12.72 4.31 6.54
CA THR A 98 -14.10 4.18 7.01
C THR A 98 -14.20 3.57 8.41
N ILE A 99 -15.35 3.76 9.07
CA ILE A 99 -15.68 3.06 10.33
C ILE A 99 -15.63 1.54 10.14
N SER A 100 -16.02 1.04 8.96
CA SER A 100 -15.95 -0.38 8.63
C SER A 100 -14.51 -0.89 8.59
N ASP A 101 -13.58 -0.09 8.06
CA ASP A 101 -12.16 -0.46 8.01
C ASP A 101 -11.53 -0.51 9.40
N LEU A 102 -11.82 0.50 10.23
CA LEU A 102 -11.41 0.52 11.64
C LEU A 102 -12.00 -0.68 12.39
N ARG A 103 -13.25 -1.05 12.09
CA ARG A 103 -13.91 -2.22 12.69
C ARG A 103 -13.18 -3.52 12.30
N LYS A 104 -12.81 -3.69 11.03
CA LYS A 104 -12.03 -4.85 10.56
C LYS A 104 -10.71 -4.99 11.33
N LEU A 105 -9.99 -3.89 11.55
CA LEU A 105 -8.72 -3.90 12.30
C LEU A 105 -8.88 -4.35 13.76
N VAL A 106 -9.99 -3.98 14.41
CA VAL A 106 -10.26 -4.43 15.78
C VAL A 106 -10.68 -5.90 15.80
N ILE A 107 -11.46 -6.36 14.81
CA ILE A 107 -11.85 -7.77 14.67
C ILE A 107 -10.64 -8.67 14.40
N ASP A 108 -9.64 -8.16 13.69
CA ASP A 108 -8.40 -8.85 13.38
C ASP A 108 -7.45 -9.00 14.59
N VAL A 109 -7.83 -8.50 15.78
CA VAL A 109 -7.10 -8.76 17.02
C VAL A 109 -7.43 -10.18 17.53
N PRO A 110 -6.45 -11.07 17.71
CA PRO A 110 -6.70 -12.41 18.22
C PRO A 110 -7.44 -12.40 19.56
N GLY A 111 -8.56 -13.13 19.62
CA GLY A 111 -9.42 -13.21 20.81
C GLY A 111 -10.63 -12.28 20.76
N VAL A 112 -10.70 -11.34 19.82
CA VAL A 112 -11.92 -10.59 19.48
C VAL A 112 -12.84 -11.48 18.66
N ARG A 113 -14.11 -11.58 19.06
CA ARG A 113 -15.16 -12.26 18.29
C ARG A 113 -15.86 -11.30 17.34
N ASN A 114 -16.11 -10.09 17.81
CA ASN A 114 -16.75 -9.01 17.06
C ASN A 114 -16.37 -7.66 17.68
N ALA A 115 -16.55 -6.59 16.92
CA ALA A 115 -16.37 -5.24 17.41
C ALA A 115 -17.35 -4.28 16.73
N TRP A 116 -17.64 -3.16 17.37
CA TRP A 116 -18.45 -2.07 16.83
C TRP A 116 -17.80 -0.73 17.16
N ILE A 117 -17.93 0.21 16.24
CA ILE A 117 -17.34 1.55 16.37
C ILE A 117 -18.44 2.55 16.09
N ASP A 118 -18.70 3.43 17.06
CA ASP A 118 -19.67 4.50 16.95
C ASP A 118 -18.99 5.86 17.09
N LEU A 119 -19.57 6.89 16.47
CA LEU A 119 -19.18 8.28 16.71
C LEU A 119 -19.72 8.74 18.06
N VAL A 120 -18.89 9.45 18.83
CA VAL A 120 -19.31 10.05 20.10
C VAL A 120 -20.00 11.38 19.84
N ASP A 121 -21.20 11.55 20.41
CA ASP A 121 -21.97 12.79 20.38
C ASP A 121 -22.27 13.25 21.81
N GLU A 122 -21.20 13.60 22.52
CA GLU A 122 -21.23 14.08 23.90
C GLU A 122 -20.58 15.46 23.97
N PRO A 123 -21.10 16.38 24.80
CA PRO A 123 -20.46 17.68 24.96
C PRO A 123 -19.08 17.51 25.58
N ALA A 124 -18.08 18.23 25.05
CA ALA A 124 -16.69 18.22 25.53
C ALA A 124 -16.29 19.53 26.25
N ALA A 125 -16.90 20.65 25.87
CA ALA A 125 -16.59 21.97 26.41
C ALA A 125 -17.75 22.94 26.21
N THR A 126 -17.58 24.19 26.67
CA THR A 126 -18.50 25.30 26.40
C THR A 126 -17.79 26.46 25.72
N PHE A 127 -18.50 27.16 24.82
CA PHE A 127 -18.03 28.35 24.13
C PHE A 127 -18.87 29.57 24.53
N ASP A 128 -18.24 30.62 25.04
CA ASP A 128 -18.84 31.92 25.33
C ASP A 128 -18.59 32.88 24.15
N SER A 129 -19.63 33.21 23.38
CA SER A 129 -19.51 34.05 22.19
C SER A 129 -19.22 35.52 22.50
N ALA A 130 -19.56 36.01 23.69
CA ALA A 130 -19.33 37.41 24.07
C ALA A 130 -17.87 37.62 24.48
N LYS A 131 -17.27 36.64 25.16
CA LYS A 131 -15.85 36.66 25.56
C LYS A 131 -14.92 36.05 24.53
N ARG A 132 -15.45 35.25 23.59
CA ARG A 132 -14.70 34.44 22.63
C ARG A 132 -13.77 33.44 23.32
N GLU A 133 -14.27 32.81 24.38
CA GLU A 133 -13.50 31.89 25.22
C GLU A 133 -14.11 30.49 25.20
N VAL A 134 -13.26 29.47 25.19
CA VAL A 134 -13.65 28.07 25.43
C VAL A 134 -13.32 27.71 26.87
N SER A 135 -14.30 27.18 27.60
CA SER A 135 -14.18 26.79 29.00
C SER A 135 -14.56 25.32 29.21
N PRO A 136 -14.03 24.65 30.25
CA PRO A 136 -14.40 23.27 30.55
C PRO A 136 -15.90 23.13 30.79
N LEU A 137 -16.43 21.92 30.63
CA LEU A 137 -17.80 21.62 31.05
C LEU A 137 -17.95 21.84 32.54
N VAL A 138 -18.93 22.66 32.91
CA VAL A 138 -19.33 22.81 34.31
C VAL A 138 -20.10 21.53 34.70
N PRO A 139 -19.77 20.88 35.82
CA PRO A 139 -20.56 19.76 36.33
C PRO A 139 -22.03 20.16 36.45
N ALA A 140 -22.95 19.20 36.25
CA ALA A 140 -24.39 19.45 36.27
C ALA A 140 -24.79 20.35 37.46
N PRO A 141 -25.58 21.41 37.23
CA PRO A 141 -25.89 22.37 38.27
C PRO A 141 -26.56 21.68 39.45
N THR A 142 -26.02 21.91 40.66
CA THR A 142 -26.76 21.64 41.89
C THR A 142 -28.06 22.45 41.86
N ALA A 143 -29.15 21.88 42.40
CA ALA A 143 -30.45 22.54 42.43
C ALA A 143 -30.32 23.95 43.03
N GLY A 144 -30.49 24.99 42.19
CA GLY A 144 -30.30 26.40 42.55
C GLY A 144 -29.27 27.19 41.72
N ALA A 145 -28.56 26.57 40.78
CA ALA A 145 -27.65 27.32 39.90
C ALA A 145 -28.42 28.25 38.94
N ALA A 146 -27.87 29.44 38.68
CA ALA A 146 -28.39 30.37 37.69
C ALA A 146 -28.45 29.72 36.30
N ALA A 147 -29.50 30.03 35.53
CA ALA A 147 -29.61 29.57 34.15
C ALA A 147 -28.34 29.93 33.35
N PRO A 148 -27.83 29.03 32.50
CA PRO A 148 -26.65 29.31 31.69
C PRO A 148 -26.88 30.59 30.85
N SER A 149 -25.84 31.43 30.78
CA SER A 149 -25.87 32.67 30.00
C SER A 149 -26.29 32.38 28.54
N PRO A 150 -27.12 33.23 27.90
CA PRO A 150 -27.56 33.01 26.52
C PRO A 150 -26.41 33.02 25.50
N ASN A 151 -25.23 33.53 25.89
CA ASN A 151 -24.03 33.57 25.05
C ASN A 151 -23.19 32.29 25.14
N VAL A 152 -23.56 31.33 26.00
CA VAL A 152 -22.81 30.10 26.24
C VAL A 152 -23.47 28.94 25.49
N SER A 153 -22.67 28.21 24.71
CA SER A 153 -23.12 27.05 23.94
C SER A 153 -22.21 25.85 24.15
N GLU A 154 -22.76 24.63 24.09
CA GLU A 154 -21.96 23.40 24.17
C GLU A 154 -21.15 23.18 22.89
N ILE A 155 -19.94 22.65 23.05
CA ILE A 155 -19.09 22.15 21.96
C ILE A 155 -19.17 20.62 21.99
N ARG A 156 -19.57 20.02 20.86
CA ARG A 156 -19.62 18.57 20.63
C ARG A 156 -18.59 18.24 19.57
N SER A 157 -17.44 17.72 19.99
CA SER A 157 -16.32 17.45 19.09
C SER A 157 -16.67 16.34 18.12
N GLN A 158 -16.45 16.60 16.83
CA GLN A 158 -16.59 15.61 15.77
C GLN A 158 -15.29 14.81 15.62
N GLY A 159 -15.39 13.58 15.09
CA GLY A 159 -14.22 12.72 14.89
C GLY A 159 -13.77 11.95 16.13
N LEU A 160 -14.65 11.75 17.12
CA LEU A 160 -14.37 10.93 18.29
C LEU A 160 -14.98 9.54 18.14
N LEU A 161 -14.18 8.50 18.36
CA LEU A 161 -14.57 7.10 18.20
C LEU A 161 -14.76 6.40 19.55
N ARG A 162 -15.87 5.70 19.70
CA ARG A 162 -16.12 4.76 20.80
C ARG A 162 -16.08 3.34 20.24
N VAL A 163 -15.12 2.55 20.71
CA VAL A 163 -14.91 1.17 20.28
C VAL A 163 -15.51 0.23 21.31
N ARG A 164 -16.30 -0.73 20.86
CA ARG A 164 -16.89 -1.79 21.68
C ARG A 164 -16.42 -3.15 21.19
N ILE A 165 -15.88 -3.96 22.08
CA ILE A 165 -15.27 -5.24 21.77
C ILE A 165 -16.07 -6.36 22.43
N GLU A 166 -16.48 -7.35 21.63
CA GLU A 166 -16.98 -8.63 22.12
C GLU A 166 -15.84 -9.65 22.15
N MET A 167 -15.59 -10.24 23.32
CA MET A 167 -14.58 -11.28 23.48
C MET A 167 -15.08 -12.65 23.00
N SER A 168 -14.16 -13.43 22.42
CA SER A 168 -14.37 -14.85 22.13
C SER A 168 -14.44 -15.70 23.40
N ASP A 169 -15.12 -16.85 23.32
CA ASP A 169 -15.24 -17.79 24.44
C ASP A 169 -13.89 -18.36 24.88
N ALA A 170 -12.98 -18.58 23.92
CA ALA A 170 -11.62 -19.03 24.19
C ALA A 170 -10.84 -17.99 25.01
N ALA A 171 -10.88 -16.71 24.62
CA ALA A 171 -10.20 -15.64 25.35
C ALA A 171 -10.76 -15.45 26.77
N LYS A 172 -12.09 -15.58 26.94
CA LYS A 172 -12.72 -15.52 28.26
C LYS A 172 -12.23 -16.62 29.19
N THR A 173 -12.13 -17.85 28.68
CA THR A 173 -11.69 -19.02 29.46
C THR A 173 -10.22 -18.92 29.88
N ALA A 174 -9.39 -18.21 29.11
CA ALA A 174 -7.95 -18.11 29.31
C ALA A 174 -7.50 -17.06 30.35
N GLY A 175 -8.40 -16.24 30.90
CA GLY A 175 -8.00 -15.23 31.90
C GLY A 175 -8.94 -14.03 32.11
N GLY A 176 -10.15 -14.02 31.52
CA GLY A 176 -11.21 -13.03 31.77
C GLY A 176 -10.76 -11.57 31.80
N SER A 177 -10.52 -11.03 33.01
CA SER A 177 -10.12 -9.64 33.23
C SER A 177 -8.74 -9.29 32.66
N GLU A 178 -7.76 -10.19 32.76
CA GLU A 178 -6.44 -9.98 32.18
C GLU A 178 -6.51 -10.01 30.65
N ALA A 179 -7.25 -10.98 30.10
CA ALA A 179 -7.51 -11.07 28.66
C ALA A 179 -8.24 -9.83 28.13
N ALA A 180 -9.22 -9.29 28.86
CA ALA A 180 -9.90 -8.04 28.50
C ALA A 180 -8.92 -6.85 28.44
N ARG A 181 -8.02 -6.72 29.43
CA ARG A 181 -6.98 -5.67 29.43
C ARG A 181 -6.03 -5.81 28.24
N THR A 182 -5.57 -7.03 27.96
CA THR A 182 -4.70 -7.31 26.81
C THR A 182 -5.37 -6.99 25.48
N LEU A 183 -6.63 -7.40 25.30
CA LEU A 183 -7.40 -7.10 24.09
C LEU A 183 -7.61 -5.60 23.90
N ARG A 184 -7.94 -4.87 24.98
CA ARG A 184 -8.08 -3.42 24.95
C ARG A 184 -6.77 -2.74 24.53
N SER A 185 -5.64 -3.17 25.10
CA SER A 185 -4.31 -2.64 24.78
C SER A 185 -3.92 -2.93 23.33
N GLU A 186 -4.15 -4.14 22.83
CA GLU A 186 -3.80 -4.52 21.46
C GLU A 186 -4.69 -3.83 20.42
N ALA A 187 -6.00 -3.74 20.67
CA ALA A 187 -6.90 -2.96 19.83
C ALA A 187 -6.49 -1.48 19.77
N ALA A 188 -6.10 -0.89 20.92
CA ALA A 188 -5.59 0.48 20.96
C ALA A 188 -4.33 0.64 20.11
N ARG A 189 -3.35 -0.27 20.24
CA ARG A 189 -2.12 -0.24 19.45
C ARG A 189 -2.39 -0.30 17.96
N ARG A 190 -3.26 -1.22 17.50
CA ARG A 190 -3.61 -1.32 16.08
C ARG A 190 -4.31 -0.06 15.57
N LEU A 191 -5.28 0.46 16.33
CA LEU A 191 -6.00 1.69 15.96
C LEU A 191 -5.07 2.92 15.93
N HIS A 192 -4.20 3.10 16.92
CA HIS A 192 -3.30 4.25 16.96
C HIS A 192 -2.20 4.20 15.90
N ARG A 193 -1.77 3.00 15.47
CA ARG A 193 -0.81 2.84 14.36
C ARG A 193 -1.33 3.40 13.03
N CYS A 194 -2.63 3.39 12.82
CA CYS A 194 -3.26 3.78 11.56
C CYS A 194 -4.45 4.72 11.77
N ARG A 195 -4.41 5.51 12.86
CA ARG A 195 -5.48 6.43 13.26
C ARG A 195 -5.74 7.43 12.13
N PRO A 196 -6.99 7.64 11.70
CA PRO A 196 -7.26 8.66 10.68
C PRO A 196 -6.91 10.07 11.18
N LEU A 197 -6.40 10.90 10.28
CA LEU A 197 -6.05 12.30 10.55
C LEU A 197 -7.30 13.07 11.00
N GLY A 198 -7.20 13.81 12.11
CA GLY A 198 -8.33 14.57 12.65
C GLY A 198 -9.39 13.72 13.39
N VAL A 199 -9.13 12.43 13.63
CA VAL A 199 -10.02 11.51 14.37
C VAL A 199 -9.30 10.95 15.59
N ASP A 200 -9.91 10.88 16.77
CA ASP A 200 -9.29 10.30 17.95
C ASP A 200 -10.15 9.21 18.61
N VAL A 201 -9.51 8.25 19.25
CA VAL A 201 -10.18 7.21 20.03
C VAL A 201 -10.55 7.81 21.39
N HIS A 202 -11.85 7.95 21.64
CA HIS A 202 -12.36 8.46 22.90
C HIS A 202 -12.29 7.39 23.99
N GLU A 203 -12.78 6.18 23.69
CA GLU A 203 -12.70 5.05 24.60
C GLU A 203 -12.79 3.70 23.88
N ILE A 204 -12.29 2.67 24.56
CA ILE A 204 -12.36 1.27 24.14
C ILE A 204 -12.97 0.46 25.28
N LEU A 205 -14.16 -0.08 25.05
CA LEU A 205 -14.95 -0.84 26.00
C LEU A 205 -14.95 -2.31 25.61
N VAL A 206 -14.47 -3.16 26.51
CA VAL A 206 -14.66 -4.61 26.38
C VAL A 206 -15.98 -4.95 27.07
N LEU A 207 -16.94 -5.47 26.30
CA LEU A 207 -18.30 -5.67 26.77
C LEU A 207 -18.44 -6.98 27.55
N ASP A 208 -19.19 -6.91 28.65
CA ASP A 208 -19.59 -8.08 29.42
C ASP A 208 -20.71 -8.86 28.73
N ASP A 209 -20.91 -10.10 29.15
CA ASP A 209 -21.99 -10.95 28.67
C ASP A 209 -23.29 -10.68 29.43
N GLU A 210 -24.38 -10.54 28.68
CA GLU A 210 -25.74 -10.58 29.20
C GLU A 210 -26.37 -11.94 28.84
N PRO A 211 -26.41 -12.89 29.78
CA PRO A 211 -26.95 -14.22 29.52
C PRO A 211 -28.46 -14.16 29.31
N ILE A 212 -28.90 -14.50 28.11
CA ILE A 212 -30.31 -14.59 27.73
C ILE A 212 -30.76 -16.04 27.82
N ARG A 213 -31.76 -16.26 28.67
CA ARG A 213 -32.47 -17.53 28.80
C ARG A 213 -33.81 -17.49 28.09
N LEU A 214 -34.18 -18.61 27.51
CA LEU A 214 -35.43 -18.78 26.78
C LEU A 214 -36.09 -20.11 27.10
N ARG A 215 -37.41 -20.09 27.15
CA ARG A 215 -38.24 -21.29 27.25
C ARG A 215 -39.05 -21.41 25.97
N ALA A 216 -38.88 -22.54 25.27
CA ALA A 216 -39.50 -22.79 23.97
C ALA A 216 -40.04 -24.21 23.89
N THR A 217 -41.16 -24.39 23.20
CA THR A 217 -41.67 -25.72 22.81
C THR A 217 -41.78 -25.79 21.30
N LEU A 218 -41.08 -26.75 20.69
CA LEU A 218 -40.89 -26.88 19.25
C LEU A 218 -41.50 -28.19 18.77
N GLU A 219 -42.35 -28.12 17.75
CA GLU A 219 -42.80 -29.30 17.00
C GLU A 219 -41.75 -29.65 15.96
N ILE A 220 -41.31 -30.90 15.93
CA ILE A 220 -40.27 -31.38 15.00
C ILE A 220 -40.81 -32.44 14.04
N GLY A 221 -40.16 -32.53 12.88
CA GLY A 221 -40.48 -33.51 11.84
C GLY A 221 -39.94 -34.91 12.11
N ALA A 222 -39.87 -35.72 11.05
CA ALA A 222 -39.15 -36.99 11.09
C ALA A 222 -37.64 -36.72 11.02
N VAL A 223 -36.98 -36.70 12.17
CA VAL A 223 -35.54 -36.44 12.29
C VAL A 223 -34.84 -37.69 12.81
N GLY A 224 -33.69 -38.02 12.22
CA GLY A 224 -32.92 -39.22 12.57
C GLY A 224 -32.20 -39.14 13.91
N ASP A 225 -31.81 -37.93 14.33
CA ASP A 225 -31.09 -37.67 15.59
C ASP A 225 -31.61 -36.36 16.22
N ALA A 226 -32.33 -36.49 17.33
CA ALA A 226 -32.88 -35.35 18.06
C ALA A 226 -31.82 -34.56 18.85
N SER A 227 -30.72 -35.20 19.27
CA SER A 227 -29.59 -34.53 19.94
C SER A 227 -28.88 -33.60 18.98
N ARG A 228 -28.63 -34.06 17.75
CA ARG A 228 -28.02 -33.24 16.70
C ARG A 228 -28.91 -32.07 16.28
N LEU A 229 -30.23 -32.30 16.16
CA LEU A 229 -31.18 -31.21 15.90
C LEU A 229 -31.15 -30.16 17.02
N LEU A 230 -31.17 -30.59 18.28
CA LEU A 230 -31.12 -29.67 19.41
C LEU A 230 -29.80 -28.87 19.44
N ALA A 231 -28.67 -29.49 19.10
CA ALA A 231 -27.39 -28.81 18.95
C ALA A 231 -27.42 -27.76 17.83
N SER A 232 -28.03 -28.07 16.67
CA SER A 232 -28.24 -27.09 15.59
C SER A 232 -29.15 -25.94 16.01
N ILE A 233 -30.20 -26.21 16.80
CA ILE A 233 -31.05 -25.17 17.39
C ILE A 233 -30.23 -24.26 18.29
N TYR A 234 -29.42 -24.81 19.20
CA TYR A 234 -28.52 -24.02 20.05
C TYR A 234 -27.56 -23.15 19.22
N GLN A 235 -26.98 -23.71 18.16
CA GLN A 235 -26.09 -22.98 17.26
C GLN A 235 -26.79 -21.82 16.55
N SER A 236 -28.01 -22.03 16.03
CA SER A 236 -28.78 -20.97 15.36
C SER A 236 -29.18 -19.85 16.33
N ILE A 237 -29.57 -20.18 17.56
CA ILE A 237 -29.88 -19.18 18.60
C ILE A 237 -28.61 -18.40 18.99
N ALA A 238 -27.51 -19.11 19.24
CA ALA A 238 -26.23 -18.50 19.62
C ALA A 238 -25.70 -17.58 18.51
N GLY A 239 -25.75 -18.02 17.25
CA GLY A 239 -25.34 -17.23 16.09
C GLY A 239 -26.24 -16.02 15.82
N TYR A 240 -27.51 -16.05 16.23
CA TYR A 240 -28.40 -14.89 16.17
C TYR A 240 -28.02 -13.81 17.19
N PHE A 241 -27.70 -14.21 18.43
CA PHE A 241 -27.33 -13.27 19.49
C PHE A 241 -25.91 -12.73 19.33
N SER A 242 -24.97 -13.62 19.00
CA SER A 242 -23.55 -13.34 18.88
C SER A 242 -23.01 -13.95 17.57
N PRO A 243 -23.31 -13.31 16.43
CA PRO A 243 -22.75 -13.69 15.13
C PRO A 243 -21.23 -13.55 15.11
N ALA A 244 -20.54 -14.58 14.61
CA ALA A 244 -19.11 -14.53 14.35
C ALA A 244 -18.83 -13.90 12.98
N VAL A 245 -17.75 -13.13 12.87
CA VAL A 245 -17.30 -12.54 11.61
C VAL A 245 -16.39 -13.55 10.89
N PRO A 246 -16.73 -13.98 9.65
CA PRO A 246 -15.92 -14.94 8.92
C PRO A 246 -14.67 -14.28 8.32
N PHE A 247 -13.52 -14.92 8.49
CA PHE A 247 -12.30 -14.63 7.73
C PHE A 247 -12.24 -15.55 6.52
N ARG A 248 -11.75 -15.02 5.40
CA ARG A 248 -11.66 -15.68 4.10
C ARG A 248 -10.23 -15.68 3.59
N THR A 249 -9.86 -16.70 2.83
CA THR A 249 -8.59 -16.72 2.09
C THR A 249 -8.70 -15.92 0.79
N LEU A 250 -7.57 -15.61 0.16
CA LEU A 250 -7.55 -14.99 -1.16
C LEU A 250 -8.28 -15.88 -2.19
N ALA A 251 -8.01 -17.18 -2.18
CA ALA A 251 -8.67 -18.15 -3.06
C ALA A 251 -10.19 -18.15 -2.89
N GLU A 252 -10.70 -18.17 -1.66
CA GLU A 252 -12.14 -18.10 -1.40
C GLU A 252 -12.78 -16.81 -1.93
N MET A 253 -12.09 -15.68 -1.79
CA MET A 253 -12.57 -14.39 -2.32
C MET A 253 -12.60 -14.38 -3.85
N LEU A 254 -11.59 -14.95 -4.50
CA LEU A 254 -11.52 -15.08 -5.97
C LEU A 254 -12.60 -16.04 -6.51
N GLU A 255 -12.84 -17.18 -5.84
CA GLU A 255 -13.91 -18.13 -6.21
C GLU A 255 -15.31 -17.50 -6.11
N ARG A 256 -15.49 -16.55 -5.18
CA ARG A 256 -16.72 -15.74 -5.07
C ARG A 256 -16.86 -14.68 -6.16
N GLY A 257 -15.87 -14.56 -7.05
CA GLY A 257 -15.88 -13.63 -8.17
C GLY A 257 -15.49 -12.20 -7.82
N ARG A 258 -14.85 -11.99 -6.65
CA ARG A 258 -14.33 -10.68 -6.25
C ARG A 258 -13.09 -10.32 -7.04
N ARG A 259 -12.98 -9.06 -7.45
CA ARG A 259 -11.78 -8.59 -8.17
C ARG A 259 -10.64 -8.31 -7.20
N VAL A 260 -9.39 -8.42 -7.66
CA VAL A 260 -8.21 -8.20 -6.81
C VAL A 260 -8.22 -6.82 -6.16
N ASP A 261 -8.59 -5.77 -6.88
CA ASP A 261 -8.74 -4.41 -6.34
C ASP A 261 -9.82 -4.33 -5.25
N GLU A 262 -10.92 -5.07 -5.38
CA GLU A 262 -11.98 -5.10 -4.36
C GLU A 262 -11.60 -5.91 -3.11
N ILE A 263 -10.71 -6.89 -3.26
CA ILE A 263 -10.24 -7.75 -2.15
C ILE A 263 -9.26 -6.99 -1.26
N PHE A 264 -8.34 -6.24 -1.89
CA PHE A 264 -7.33 -5.44 -1.19
C PHE A 264 -7.82 -4.03 -0.84
N GLU A 265 -9.10 -3.70 -1.08
CA GLU A 265 -9.69 -2.42 -0.67
C GLU A 265 -9.72 -2.30 0.86
N GLY A 266 -9.14 -1.22 1.38
CA GLY A 266 -9.04 -0.95 2.82
C GLY A 266 -7.78 -1.56 3.46
N PRO A 267 -7.79 -1.74 4.79
CA PRO A 267 -6.61 -2.16 5.53
C PRO A 267 -6.27 -3.63 5.27
N LEU A 268 -4.98 -3.91 5.08
CA LEU A 268 -4.47 -5.27 5.06
C LEU A 268 -4.52 -5.85 6.47
N LEU A 269 -5.19 -6.99 6.63
CA LEU A 269 -5.36 -7.71 7.89
C LEU A 269 -4.32 -8.84 8.00
N ASP A 270 -4.05 -9.32 9.21
CA ASP A 270 -3.05 -10.37 9.46
C ASP A 270 -3.64 -11.79 9.27
N HIS A 271 -4.95 -11.95 9.40
CA HIS A 271 -5.62 -13.27 9.46
C HIS A 271 -6.57 -13.53 8.28
N GLY A 272 -6.29 -12.97 7.09
CA GLY A 272 -7.11 -13.16 5.89
C GLY A 272 -7.93 -11.92 5.52
N PHE A 273 -9.07 -12.13 4.86
CA PHE A 273 -9.94 -11.06 4.38
C PHE A 273 -11.32 -11.13 5.04
N ILE A 274 -11.91 -9.97 5.31
CA ILE A 274 -13.30 -9.84 5.77
C ILE A 274 -14.11 -9.23 4.63
N ASP A 275 -15.08 -9.99 4.11
CA ASP A 275 -16.01 -9.50 3.10
C ASP A 275 -16.88 -8.38 3.69
N VAL A 276 -16.95 -7.24 3.00
CA VAL A 276 -17.75 -6.08 3.40
C VAL A 276 -19.23 -6.43 3.47
N GLU A 277 -19.72 -7.30 2.58
CA GLU A 277 -21.13 -7.75 2.60
C GLU A 277 -21.45 -8.59 3.83
N ASP A 278 -20.54 -9.52 4.17
CA ASP A 278 -20.66 -10.35 5.38
C ASP A 278 -20.66 -9.45 6.63
N LEU A 279 -19.78 -8.44 6.69
CA LEU A 279 -19.64 -7.54 7.83
C LEU A 279 -20.85 -6.58 8.01
N ALA A 280 -21.42 -6.09 6.91
CA ALA A 280 -22.55 -5.16 6.93
C ALA A 280 -23.82 -5.79 7.53
N GLY A 281 -24.03 -7.10 7.34
CA GLY A 281 -25.16 -7.83 7.93
C GLY A 281 -25.02 -8.10 9.44
N ILE A 282 -23.84 -7.85 10.02
CA ILE A 282 -23.50 -8.20 11.39
C ILE A 282 -23.54 -6.94 12.26
N GLU A 283 -24.68 -6.67 12.87
CA GLU A 283 -24.88 -5.56 13.81
C GLU A 283 -25.02 -6.04 15.26
N ARG A 284 -24.68 -5.17 16.22
CA ARG A 284 -24.91 -5.44 17.63
C ARG A 284 -26.41 -5.41 17.92
N ARG A 285 -26.91 -6.47 18.54
CA ARG A 285 -28.31 -6.53 18.99
C ARG A 285 -28.48 -5.73 20.28
N SER A 286 -28.99 -4.50 20.17
CA SER A 286 -29.42 -3.67 21.31
C SER A 286 -30.78 -4.08 21.87
N SER A 287 -31.56 -4.80 21.07
CA SER A 287 -32.82 -5.39 21.51
C SER A 287 -33.13 -6.65 20.71
N VAL A 288 -33.91 -7.54 21.31
CA VAL A 288 -34.28 -8.85 20.75
C VAL A 288 -35.79 -9.00 20.83
N ARG A 289 -36.43 -9.35 19.69
CA ARG A 289 -37.86 -9.63 19.64
C ARG A 289 -38.13 -11.13 19.62
N VAL A 290 -39.23 -11.54 20.26
CA VAL A 290 -39.74 -12.92 20.19
C VAL A 290 -40.03 -13.33 18.73
N SER A 291 -40.54 -12.40 17.90
CA SER A 291 -40.83 -12.68 16.49
C SER A 291 -39.58 -13.06 15.67
N ASP A 292 -38.45 -12.41 15.94
CA ASP A 292 -37.20 -12.63 15.21
C ASP A 292 -36.62 -13.99 15.59
N MET A 293 -36.69 -14.35 16.88
CA MET A 293 -36.31 -15.66 17.37
C MET A 293 -37.20 -16.80 16.81
N ILE A 294 -38.51 -16.58 16.64
CA ILE A 294 -39.38 -17.55 15.95
C ILE A 294 -38.86 -17.80 14.53
N ARG A 295 -38.48 -16.74 13.78
CA ARG A 295 -37.94 -16.90 12.42
C ARG A 295 -36.63 -17.69 12.42
N VAL A 296 -35.73 -17.41 13.36
CA VAL A 296 -34.46 -18.13 13.53
C VAL A 296 -34.72 -19.62 13.78
N LEU A 297 -35.64 -19.95 14.70
CA LEU A 297 -35.96 -21.33 15.04
C LEU A 297 -36.66 -22.08 13.89
N MET A 298 -37.58 -21.41 13.19
CA MET A 298 -38.29 -21.98 12.04
C MET A 298 -37.37 -22.22 10.82
N ALA A 299 -36.24 -21.52 10.74
CA ALA A 299 -35.26 -21.73 9.67
C ALA A 299 -34.40 -23.00 9.88
N VAL A 300 -34.40 -23.59 11.08
CA VAL A 300 -33.63 -24.81 11.37
C VAL A 300 -34.29 -26.01 10.69
N PRO A 301 -33.58 -26.72 9.78
CA PRO A 301 -34.13 -27.90 9.13
C PRO A 301 -34.56 -28.96 10.15
N GLY A 302 -35.83 -29.36 10.10
CA GLY A 302 -36.42 -30.33 11.03
C GLY A 302 -37.38 -29.73 12.07
N VAL A 303 -37.39 -28.42 12.26
CA VAL A 303 -38.43 -27.71 13.05
C VAL A 303 -39.65 -27.45 12.17
N LEU A 304 -40.83 -27.90 12.59
CA LEU A 304 -42.10 -27.71 11.88
C LEU A 304 -42.92 -26.54 12.40
N ALA A 305 -42.89 -26.29 13.72
CA ALA A 305 -43.61 -25.18 14.34
C ALA A 305 -43.01 -24.79 15.69
N VAL A 306 -43.12 -23.50 16.04
CA VAL A 306 -42.86 -22.99 17.39
C VAL A 306 -44.19 -22.88 18.13
N LYS A 307 -44.48 -23.78 19.08
CA LYS A 307 -45.74 -23.80 19.84
C LYS A 307 -45.79 -22.73 20.92
N SER A 308 -44.67 -22.50 21.59
CA SER A 308 -44.52 -21.43 22.58
C SER A 308 -43.08 -20.96 22.63
N LEU A 309 -42.87 -19.66 22.87
CA LEU A 309 -41.57 -19.03 23.05
C LEU A 309 -41.69 -17.81 23.97
N HIS A 310 -40.86 -17.73 25.00
CA HIS A 310 -40.72 -16.55 25.85
C HIS A 310 -39.30 -16.45 26.42
N PHE A 311 -38.82 -15.22 26.61
CA PHE A 311 -37.61 -14.96 27.39
C PHE A 311 -37.89 -15.14 28.87
N THR A 312 -36.87 -15.53 29.63
CA THR A 312 -36.99 -15.72 31.09
C THR A 312 -35.97 -14.86 31.83
N ASP A 313 -36.34 -14.38 33.02
CA ASP A 313 -35.41 -13.69 33.92
C ASP A 313 -34.40 -14.66 34.59
N GLY A 314 -33.54 -14.10 35.45
CA GLY A 314 -32.54 -14.86 36.21
C GLY A 314 -33.12 -15.96 37.12
N ASP A 315 -34.41 -15.85 37.48
CA ASP A 315 -35.16 -16.79 38.31
C ASP A 315 -36.03 -17.76 37.48
N GLY A 316 -35.98 -17.68 36.15
CA GLY A 316 -36.71 -18.56 35.24
C GLY A 316 -38.20 -18.21 35.04
N LYS A 317 -38.65 -17.03 35.48
CA LYS A 317 -40.00 -16.53 35.20
C LYS A 317 -40.07 -15.93 33.80
N ALA A 318 -41.19 -16.19 33.12
CA ALA A 318 -41.44 -15.64 31.80
C ALA A 318 -41.55 -14.12 31.85
N LEU A 319 -40.75 -13.43 31.05
CA LEU A 319 -40.91 -12.01 30.79
C LEU A 319 -42.19 -11.81 29.97
N LYS A 320 -43.03 -10.85 30.38
CA LYS A 320 -44.28 -10.54 29.68
C LYS A 320 -44.04 -9.75 28.38
N ASP A 321 -42.87 -9.14 28.25
CA ASP A 321 -42.54 -8.28 27.12
C ASP A 321 -42.06 -9.10 25.92
N TRP A 322 -42.58 -8.74 24.74
CA TRP A 322 -42.17 -9.33 23.46
C TRP A 322 -40.85 -8.78 22.92
N LEU A 323 -40.30 -7.78 23.60
CA LEU A 323 -39.05 -7.10 23.31
C LEU A 323 -38.16 -7.16 24.56
N LEU A 324 -36.98 -7.75 24.43
CA LEU A 324 -35.94 -7.73 25.45
C LEU A 324 -34.91 -6.67 25.04
N THR A 325 -34.72 -5.65 25.89
CA THR A 325 -33.66 -4.64 25.70
C THR A 325 -32.37 -5.15 26.32
N VAL A 326 -31.26 -4.99 25.61
CA VAL A 326 -29.91 -5.37 26.07
C VAL A 326 -29.21 -4.14 26.62
N ASP A 327 -28.46 -4.29 27.72
CA ASP A 327 -27.66 -3.19 28.26
C ASP A 327 -26.65 -2.68 27.23
N SER A 328 -26.56 -1.36 27.10
CA SER A 328 -25.61 -0.69 26.22
C SER A 328 -24.14 -1.06 26.47
N ALA A 329 -23.79 -1.53 27.67
CA ALA A 329 -22.46 -1.98 28.07
C ALA A 329 -22.24 -3.50 27.96
N LYS A 330 -23.23 -4.27 27.44
CA LYS A 330 -23.17 -5.72 27.35
C LYS A 330 -23.42 -6.25 25.94
N THR A 331 -23.16 -7.54 25.75
CA THR A 331 -23.53 -8.31 24.56
C THR A 331 -24.47 -9.46 24.93
N PRO A 332 -25.54 -9.70 24.15
CA PRO A 332 -26.46 -10.78 24.44
C PRO A 332 -25.79 -12.13 24.15
N ARG A 333 -25.89 -13.07 25.09
CA ARG A 333 -25.34 -14.42 24.92
C ARG A 333 -26.38 -15.48 25.21
N PHE A 334 -26.41 -16.53 24.40
CA PHE A 334 -27.29 -17.65 24.65
C PHE A 334 -26.85 -18.43 25.89
N ASP A 335 -27.73 -18.56 26.89
CA ASP A 335 -27.47 -19.36 28.08
C ASP A 335 -28.00 -20.80 27.90
N LEU A 336 -27.11 -21.80 28.02
CA LEU A 336 -27.43 -23.23 27.92
C LEU A 336 -28.37 -23.73 29.04
N LYS A 337 -28.60 -22.92 30.10
CA LYS A 337 -29.65 -23.16 31.10
C LYS A 337 -31.07 -22.97 30.54
N SER A 338 -31.22 -22.51 29.30
CA SER A 338 -32.49 -22.42 28.60
C SER A 338 -33.28 -23.75 28.55
N GLU A 339 -34.60 -23.63 28.55
CA GLU A 339 -35.54 -24.77 28.53
C GLU A 339 -36.18 -24.91 27.15
N ILE A 340 -35.52 -25.66 26.26
CA ILE A 340 -36.04 -25.96 24.92
C ILE A 340 -36.61 -27.37 24.89
N ARG A 341 -37.91 -27.48 24.62
CA ARG A 341 -38.65 -28.74 24.59
C ARG A 341 -38.95 -29.14 23.15
N LEU A 342 -38.64 -30.39 22.80
CA LEU A 342 -38.95 -30.96 21.48
C LEU A 342 -40.16 -31.90 21.59
N GLU A 343 -41.14 -31.69 20.72
CA GLU A 343 -42.34 -32.51 20.60
C GLU A 343 -42.49 -33.05 19.18
N ARG A 344 -43.01 -34.26 19.06
CA ARG A 344 -43.40 -34.86 17.78
C ARG A 344 -44.78 -35.46 17.90
N ARG A 345 -45.73 -34.96 17.10
CA ARG A 345 -47.16 -35.31 17.16
C ARG A 345 -47.72 -35.15 18.59
N GLY A 346 -47.26 -34.12 19.30
CA GLY A 346 -47.65 -33.85 20.70
C GLY A 346 -47.03 -34.77 21.76
N LEU A 347 -46.13 -35.69 21.38
CA LEU A 347 -45.36 -36.49 22.32
C LEU A 347 -44.03 -35.80 22.61
N LEU A 348 -43.74 -35.59 23.89
CA LEU A 348 -42.49 -35.01 24.36
C LEU A 348 -41.37 -36.04 24.22
N ILE A 349 -40.31 -35.69 23.50
CA ILE A 349 -39.16 -36.56 23.28
C ILE A 349 -38.24 -36.45 24.50
N ASP A 350 -37.84 -37.59 25.09
CA ASP A 350 -37.07 -37.67 26.35
C ASP A 350 -35.88 -36.69 26.39
N GLN A 351 -35.92 -35.72 27.31
CA GLN A 351 -35.07 -34.53 27.25
C GLN A 351 -33.76 -34.63 28.04
N ALA A 352 -33.67 -35.51 29.05
CA ALA A 352 -32.51 -35.49 29.94
C ALA A 352 -31.23 -35.95 29.24
N GLY A 353 -31.22 -37.14 28.65
CA GLY A 353 -30.05 -37.67 27.93
C GLY A 353 -29.77 -36.96 26.60
N ILE A 354 -30.83 -36.47 25.93
CA ILE A 354 -30.71 -35.71 24.68
C ILE A 354 -30.08 -34.35 24.93
N LYS A 355 -30.47 -33.63 26.00
CA LYS A 355 -29.95 -32.30 26.30
C LYS A 355 -28.45 -32.33 26.59
N GLU A 356 -27.98 -33.27 27.40
CA GLU A 356 -26.56 -33.42 27.72
C GLU A 356 -25.72 -33.75 26.47
N THR A 357 -26.19 -34.69 25.66
CA THR A 357 -25.55 -35.03 24.38
C THR A 357 -25.53 -33.84 23.41
N ALA A 358 -26.64 -33.11 23.31
CA ALA A 358 -26.75 -31.93 22.44
C ALA A 358 -25.85 -30.78 22.89
N GLN A 359 -25.70 -30.56 24.21
CA GLN A 359 -24.77 -29.58 24.76
C GLN A 359 -23.33 -29.91 24.39
N GLY A 360 -22.90 -31.17 24.57
CA GLY A 360 -21.57 -31.61 24.16
C GLY A 360 -21.33 -31.47 22.65
N LEU A 361 -22.32 -31.81 21.83
CA LEU A 361 -22.27 -31.60 20.37
C LEU A 361 -22.15 -30.11 20.01
N TYR A 362 -22.97 -29.25 20.62
CA TYR A 362 -22.91 -27.80 20.39
C TYR A 362 -21.54 -27.23 20.78
N GLU A 363 -20.99 -27.60 21.94
CA GLU A 363 -19.66 -27.16 22.36
C GLU A 363 -18.56 -27.64 21.42
N SER A 364 -18.65 -28.87 20.89
CA SER A 364 -17.70 -29.39 19.91
C SER A 364 -17.76 -28.64 18.58
N LEU A 365 -18.96 -28.37 18.05
CA LEU A 365 -19.19 -27.61 16.83
C LEU A 365 -18.73 -26.15 16.98
N ALA A 366 -18.98 -25.55 18.15
CA ALA A 366 -18.53 -24.20 18.47
C ALA A 366 -16.99 -24.10 18.49
N ARG A 367 -16.29 -25.15 18.95
CA ARG A 367 -14.82 -25.22 18.89
C ARG A 367 -14.28 -25.45 17.47
N GLU A 368 -14.96 -26.25 16.64
CA GLU A 368 -14.56 -26.49 15.25
C GLU A 368 -14.76 -25.27 14.34
N THR A 369 -15.81 -24.48 14.60
CA THR A 369 -16.09 -23.22 13.89
C THR A 369 -15.35 -22.00 14.44
N ALA A 370 -14.60 -22.15 15.54
CA ALA A 370 -13.73 -21.08 15.99
C ALA A 370 -12.71 -20.76 14.88
N PRO A 371 -12.46 -19.47 14.58
CA PRO A 371 -11.54 -19.09 13.52
C PRO A 371 -10.20 -19.76 13.76
N ARG A 372 -9.82 -20.69 12.87
CA ARG A 372 -8.46 -21.22 12.84
C ARG A 372 -7.57 -20.03 12.51
N ASN A 373 -6.51 -19.82 13.29
CA ASN A 373 -5.42 -18.92 12.92
C ASN A 373 -4.84 -19.40 11.59
N GLN A 374 -5.41 -18.92 10.49
CA GLN A 374 -4.84 -19.07 9.17
C GLN A 374 -3.79 -17.97 9.12
N ASN A 375 -2.53 -18.35 9.34
CA ASN A 375 -1.41 -17.43 9.12
C ASN A 375 -1.58 -16.86 7.72
N GLY A 376 -1.78 -15.54 7.62
CA GLY A 376 -2.06 -14.87 6.36
C GLY A 376 -0.87 -14.98 5.42
N GLU A 377 -0.88 -15.98 4.53
CA GLU A 377 0.00 -16.05 3.38
C GLU A 377 -0.48 -15.04 2.31
N HIS A 378 -0.53 -13.75 2.67
CA HIS A 378 -0.97 -12.68 1.77
C HIS A 378 0.02 -12.40 0.62
N GLU A 379 1.23 -12.95 0.67
CA GLU A 379 2.40 -12.42 -0.04
C GLU A 379 2.93 -13.26 -1.21
N HIS A 380 2.44 -14.50 -1.39
CA HIS A 380 3.04 -15.42 -2.37
C HIS A 380 2.22 -15.66 -3.63
N GLU A 381 0.93 -15.33 -3.65
CA GLU A 381 0.04 -15.82 -4.73
C GLU A 381 -0.10 -14.90 -5.96
N LEU A 382 0.30 -13.62 -5.89
CA LEU A 382 0.16 -12.65 -7.00
C LEU A 382 1.48 -12.04 -7.49
N ARG A 383 2.61 -12.72 -7.28
CA ARG A 383 3.92 -12.25 -7.77
C ARG A 383 4.01 -12.36 -9.29
N SER A 384 4.87 -11.52 -9.88
CA SER A 384 5.27 -11.65 -11.27
C SER A 384 5.77 -13.08 -11.55
N PRO A 385 5.49 -13.65 -12.73
CA PRO A 385 6.03 -14.95 -13.09
C PRO A 385 7.57 -14.89 -13.08
N PRO A 386 8.24 -15.94 -12.60
CA PRO A 386 9.70 -15.97 -12.60
C PRO A 386 10.21 -15.91 -14.04
N GLY A 387 11.28 -15.17 -14.25
CA GLY A 387 11.96 -15.10 -15.54
C GLY A 387 13.28 -15.87 -15.53
N ARG A 388 13.82 -16.13 -16.72
CA ARG A 388 15.13 -16.77 -16.90
C ARG A 388 16.13 -15.76 -17.46
N ASP A 389 17.32 -15.67 -16.87
CA ASP A 389 18.42 -14.92 -17.49
C ASP A 389 18.81 -15.59 -18.83
N ARG A 390 18.60 -14.86 -19.93
CA ARG A 390 18.91 -15.31 -21.30
C ARG A 390 20.30 -14.87 -21.77
N HIS A 391 21.07 -14.19 -20.92
CA HIS A 391 22.38 -13.61 -21.23
C HIS A 391 22.36 -12.78 -22.52
N VAL A 392 21.38 -11.89 -22.61
CA VAL A 392 21.08 -11.14 -23.83
C VAL A 392 22.25 -10.27 -24.30
N ALA A 393 23.11 -9.85 -23.37
CA ALA A 393 24.31 -9.03 -23.64
C ALA A 393 25.42 -9.76 -24.42
N ASN A 394 25.44 -11.11 -24.42
CA ASN A 394 26.51 -11.92 -25.01
C ASN A 394 26.48 -11.82 -26.55
N TYR A 395 27.13 -10.78 -27.07
CA TYR A 395 27.28 -10.50 -28.48
C TYR A 395 28.56 -11.14 -29.03
N HIS A 396 28.44 -11.82 -30.17
CA HIS A 396 29.59 -12.29 -30.93
C HIS A 396 29.85 -11.36 -32.12
N SER A 397 31.09 -10.91 -32.27
CA SER A 397 31.49 -9.99 -33.34
C SER A 397 31.19 -10.56 -34.72
N ILE A 398 30.73 -9.70 -35.64
CA ILE A 398 30.54 -10.11 -37.04
C ILE A 398 31.84 -10.57 -37.69
N GLN A 399 33.00 -10.14 -37.17
CA GLN A 399 34.32 -10.51 -37.70
C GLN A 399 34.59 -12.02 -37.59
N GLU A 400 34.02 -12.69 -36.58
CA GLU A 400 34.10 -14.14 -36.43
C GLU A 400 33.24 -14.91 -37.44
N HIS A 401 32.23 -14.26 -38.02
CA HIS A 401 31.35 -14.90 -39.00
C HIS A 401 31.89 -14.86 -40.44
N PHE A 402 32.99 -14.14 -40.68
CA PHE A 402 33.58 -14.09 -42.02
C PHE A 402 34.29 -15.40 -42.40
N PRO A 403 34.32 -15.74 -43.69
CA PRO A 403 35.15 -16.84 -44.16
C PRO A 403 36.62 -16.67 -43.76
N MET A 404 37.25 -17.78 -43.37
CA MET A 404 38.66 -17.82 -42.91
C MET A 404 39.66 -17.17 -43.87
N THR A 405 39.36 -17.12 -45.17
CA THR A 405 40.19 -16.48 -46.20
C THR A 405 40.40 -14.98 -45.97
N TYR A 406 39.47 -14.32 -45.27
CA TYR A 406 39.58 -12.91 -44.91
C TYR A 406 40.65 -12.68 -43.84
N GLY A 407 40.90 -13.68 -42.98
CA GLY A 407 41.96 -13.66 -41.97
C GLY A 407 41.69 -12.71 -40.79
N ILE A 408 40.41 -12.46 -40.49
CA ILE A 408 39.99 -11.48 -39.47
C ILE A 408 39.32 -12.09 -38.23
N GLY A 409 38.87 -13.34 -38.25
CA GLY A 409 38.39 -14.02 -37.04
C GLY A 409 39.52 -14.44 -36.09
N ALA A 410 39.20 -15.15 -35.01
CA ALA A 410 40.13 -15.57 -33.95
C ALA A 410 41.36 -16.34 -34.46
N ALA A 411 41.19 -17.15 -35.51
CA ALA A 411 42.29 -17.91 -36.10
C ALA A 411 43.32 -17.03 -36.83
N GLY A 412 42.93 -15.82 -37.24
CA GLY A 412 43.81 -14.84 -37.88
C GLY A 412 44.48 -15.30 -39.18
N LEU A 413 45.62 -14.68 -39.49
CA LEU A 413 46.49 -15.05 -40.61
C LEU A 413 47.72 -15.82 -40.09
N PRO A 414 48.27 -16.77 -40.88
CA PRO A 414 49.50 -17.45 -40.50
C PRO A 414 50.67 -16.47 -40.40
N GLN A 415 51.60 -16.69 -39.47
CA GLN A 415 52.78 -15.82 -39.27
C GLN A 415 53.68 -15.71 -40.52
N SER A 416 53.57 -16.67 -41.44
CA SER A 416 54.30 -16.66 -42.71
C SER A 416 53.68 -15.71 -43.76
N ALA A 417 52.51 -15.14 -43.51
CA ALA A 417 51.87 -14.21 -44.44
C ALA A 417 52.68 -12.90 -44.56
N PRO A 418 52.72 -12.26 -45.74
CA PRO A 418 53.45 -11.00 -45.91
C PRO A 418 52.94 -9.90 -44.98
N PRO A 419 53.81 -8.97 -44.50
CA PRO A 419 53.39 -7.86 -43.64
C PRO A 419 52.25 -7.01 -44.22
N ALA A 420 52.24 -6.81 -45.55
CA ALA A 420 51.16 -6.11 -46.24
C ALA A 420 49.79 -6.82 -46.07
N ARG A 421 49.76 -8.16 -46.04
CA ARG A 421 48.51 -8.92 -45.84
C ARG A 421 47.98 -8.77 -44.42
N HIS A 422 48.87 -8.75 -43.42
CA HIS A 422 48.51 -8.44 -42.04
C HIS A 422 47.97 -7.01 -41.89
N ALA A 423 48.60 -6.04 -42.56
CA ALA A 423 48.13 -4.65 -42.55
C ALA A 423 46.72 -4.50 -43.16
N LEU A 424 46.44 -5.17 -44.29
CA LEU A 424 45.10 -5.17 -44.90
C LEU A 424 44.05 -5.84 -44.01
N ALA A 425 44.40 -6.93 -43.32
CA ALA A 425 43.50 -7.56 -42.36
C ALA A 425 43.18 -6.62 -41.20
N LYS A 426 44.19 -5.95 -40.62
CA LYS A 426 43.99 -4.94 -39.57
C LYS A 426 43.14 -3.77 -40.04
N GLN A 427 43.32 -3.30 -41.27
CA GLN A 427 42.49 -2.24 -41.87
C GLN A 427 41.02 -2.67 -41.98
N LEU A 428 40.75 -3.89 -42.42
CA LEU A 428 39.38 -4.42 -42.49
C LEU A 428 38.77 -4.60 -41.09
N LYS A 429 39.53 -5.13 -40.13
CA LYS A 429 39.10 -5.21 -38.72
C LYS A 429 38.70 -3.83 -38.20
N ALA A 430 39.55 -2.82 -38.39
CA ALA A 430 39.27 -1.44 -37.99
C ALA A 430 38.00 -0.87 -38.65
N TYR A 431 37.77 -1.18 -39.93
CA TYR A 431 36.56 -0.78 -40.64
C TYR A 431 35.29 -1.44 -40.04
N LEU A 432 35.36 -2.74 -39.74
CA LEU A 432 34.24 -3.51 -39.19
C LEU A 432 33.93 -3.17 -37.73
N MET A 433 34.94 -2.77 -36.95
CA MET A 433 34.79 -2.36 -35.55
C MET A 433 33.73 -1.28 -35.34
N PHE A 434 33.54 -0.36 -36.31
CA PHE A 434 32.49 0.65 -36.22
C PHE A 434 31.09 0.01 -36.12
N TYR A 435 30.80 -0.96 -36.99
CA TYR A 435 29.50 -1.65 -37.01
C TYR A 435 29.35 -2.60 -35.84
N ASP A 436 30.42 -3.34 -35.49
CA ASP A 436 30.45 -4.21 -34.32
C ASP A 436 30.15 -3.44 -33.04
N GLN A 437 30.74 -2.26 -32.88
CA GLN A 437 30.52 -1.46 -31.67
C GLN A 437 29.08 -0.96 -31.57
N LEU A 438 28.45 -0.60 -32.69
CA LEU A 438 27.03 -0.25 -32.72
C LEU A 438 26.16 -1.44 -32.32
N LEU A 439 26.44 -2.64 -32.84
CA LEU A 439 25.71 -3.87 -32.50
C LEU A 439 25.91 -4.24 -31.03
N ALA A 440 27.15 -4.25 -30.55
CA ALA A 440 27.49 -4.49 -29.15
C ALA A 440 26.69 -3.56 -28.22
N ASN A 441 26.61 -2.27 -28.54
CA ASN A 441 25.81 -1.31 -27.79
C ASN A 441 24.31 -1.64 -27.81
N GLN A 442 23.74 -2.12 -28.92
CA GLN A 442 22.33 -2.53 -28.95
C GLN A 442 22.05 -3.74 -28.05
N PHE A 443 22.94 -4.74 -28.03
CA PHE A 443 22.81 -5.87 -27.10
C PHE A 443 22.97 -5.43 -25.63
N ALA A 444 23.87 -4.49 -25.35
CA ALA A 444 23.99 -3.88 -24.02
C ALA A 444 22.73 -3.12 -23.63
N GLN A 445 22.14 -2.36 -24.56
CA GLN A 445 20.87 -1.66 -24.34
C GLN A 445 19.74 -2.63 -24.01
N LEU A 446 19.61 -3.71 -24.78
CA LEU A 446 18.58 -4.73 -24.58
C LEU A 446 18.73 -5.42 -23.22
N ALA A 447 19.95 -5.78 -22.83
CA ALA A 447 20.24 -6.38 -21.51
C ALA A 447 19.98 -5.40 -20.34
N ASN A 448 19.97 -4.09 -20.63
CA ASN A 448 19.79 -3.06 -19.64
C ASN A 448 18.39 -2.42 -19.58
N VAL A 449 17.41 -2.94 -20.33
CA VAL A 449 16.02 -2.43 -20.31
C VAL A 449 15.45 -2.38 -18.90
N GLY A 450 15.72 -3.38 -18.06
CA GLY A 450 15.29 -3.37 -16.65
C GLY A 450 15.77 -2.15 -15.85
N LYS A 451 17.00 -1.65 -16.08
CA LYS A 451 17.53 -0.43 -15.42
C LYS A 451 16.75 0.83 -15.81
N LEU A 452 16.16 0.86 -17.01
CA LEU A 452 15.40 2.02 -17.47
C LEU A 452 14.10 2.20 -16.69
N PHE A 453 13.51 1.10 -16.25
CA PHE A 453 12.26 1.07 -15.49
C PHE A 453 12.47 0.78 -13.99
N SER A 454 13.72 0.75 -13.54
CA SER A 454 14.07 0.64 -12.14
C SER A 454 14.11 2.02 -11.48
N PHE A 455 13.86 2.06 -10.17
CA PHE A 455 14.01 3.23 -9.31
C PHE A 455 14.68 2.90 -7.96
N GLY A 456 14.91 1.64 -7.64
CA GLY A 456 15.68 1.20 -6.47
C GLY A 456 17.16 1.62 -6.52
N ASP A 457 17.79 1.67 -5.35
CA ASP A 457 19.24 1.95 -5.19
C ASP A 457 20.02 0.62 -5.23
N GLU A 458 20.04 -0.05 -6.38
CA GLU A 458 20.94 -1.18 -6.59
C GLU A 458 21.97 -0.85 -7.68
N ALA A 459 23.20 -0.64 -7.24
CA ALA A 459 24.37 -1.08 -7.99
C ALA A 459 24.85 -2.38 -7.31
N PRO A 460 24.47 -3.58 -7.81
CA PRO A 460 25.06 -4.82 -7.32
C PRO A 460 26.52 -4.98 -7.75
N ASP A 461 26.98 -4.19 -8.72
CA ASP A 461 28.37 -4.14 -9.14
C ASP A 461 29.04 -2.92 -8.50
N ALA A 462 29.56 -3.11 -7.27
CA ALA A 462 30.29 -2.12 -6.48
C ALA A 462 31.58 -1.57 -7.14
N ASN A 463 31.82 -1.86 -8.41
CA ASN A 463 33.00 -1.45 -9.17
C ASN A 463 32.72 -0.42 -10.28
N ASP A 464 31.47 -0.16 -10.66
CA ASP A 464 31.14 0.84 -11.68
C ASP A 464 30.42 2.05 -11.05
N ALA A 465 31.04 3.21 -11.18
CA ALA A 465 30.57 4.48 -10.62
C ALA A 465 29.21 4.92 -11.22
N ASP A 466 28.29 5.33 -10.35
CA ASP A 466 27.05 6.10 -10.60
C ASP A 466 26.27 5.79 -11.89
N ASP A 467 26.11 4.50 -12.20
CA ASP A 467 25.32 3.99 -13.33
C ASP A 467 23.79 4.25 -13.19
N SER A 468 23.37 4.83 -12.07
CA SER A 468 21.97 4.91 -11.62
C SER A 468 21.10 5.88 -12.46
N TYR A 469 21.76 6.81 -13.15
CA TYR A 469 21.11 7.81 -14.01
C TYR A 469 21.28 7.54 -15.51
N HIS A 470 21.95 6.45 -15.89
CA HIS A 470 22.15 6.12 -17.30
C HIS A 470 20.85 5.70 -18.00
N SER A 471 20.73 6.10 -19.26
CA SER A 471 19.59 5.80 -20.14
C SER A 471 20.01 5.06 -21.41
N TYR A 472 21.26 5.21 -21.83
CA TYR A 472 21.90 4.37 -22.82
C TYR A 472 23.06 3.59 -22.23
N PHE A 473 23.19 2.35 -22.70
CA PHE A 473 24.21 1.42 -22.23
C PHE A 473 25.09 1.00 -23.40
N SER A 474 26.39 0.98 -23.14
CA SER A 474 27.40 0.53 -24.09
C SER A 474 28.21 -0.61 -23.47
N GLN A 475 28.81 -1.43 -24.32
CA GLN A 475 29.77 -2.45 -23.89
C GLN A 475 30.92 -2.51 -24.88
N VAL A 476 32.11 -2.90 -24.41
CA VAL A 476 33.19 -3.27 -25.33
C VAL A 476 32.78 -4.52 -26.08
N ILE A 477 33.23 -4.68 -27.34
CA ILE A 477 33.03 -5.90 -28.12
C ILE A 477 33.50 -7.11 -27.27
N PRO A 478 32.64 -8.10 -26.96
CA PRO A 478 33.00 -9.18 -26.04
C PRO A 478 34.22 -10.01 -26.47
N ASP A 479 34.34 -10.28 -27.77
CA ASP A 479 35.43 -11.09 -28.37
C ASP A 479 36.73 -10.29 -28.60
N ASP A 480 36.84 -9.10 -28.03
CA ASP A 480 37.94 -8.15 -28.25
C ASP A 480 39.35 -8.74 -28.08
N GLY A 481 39.57 -9.49 -27.00
CA GLY A 481 40.86 -10.14 -26.74
C GLY A 481 41.17 -11.27 -27.70
N GLU A 482 40.16 -12.03 -28.13
CA GLU A 482 40.33 -13.14 -29.09
C GLU A 482 40.61 -12.60 -30.50
N LEU A 483 40.01 -11.47 -30.86
CA LEU A 483 40.19 -10.79 -32.13
C LEU A 483 41.44 -9.92 -32.20
N GLY A 484 42.15 -9.69 -31.08
CA GLY A 484 43.33 -8.83 -31.02
C GLY A 484 43.04 -7.39 -31.44
N LEU A 485 41.89 -6.83 -31.03
CA LEU A 485 41.51 -5.45 -31.40
C LEU A 485 42.23 -4.41 -30.54
N ASP A 486 42.91 -4.82 -29.47
CA ASP A 486 43.82 -4.00 -28.67
C ASP A 486 44.96 -3.41 -29.50
N GLU A 487 45.43 -4.12 -30.53
CA GLU A 487 46.45 -3.61 -31.47
C GLU A 487 45.92 -2.51 -32.41
N ILE A 488 44.60 -2.36 -32.52
CA ILE A 488 43.91 -1.44 -33.43
C ILE A 488 43.37 -0.22 -32.68
N ARG A 489 42.93 -0.42 -31.43
CA ARG A 489 42.39 0.68 -30.61
C ARG A 489 43.46 1.66 -30.18
N VAL A 490 43.02 2.91 -30.03
CA VAL A 490 43.84 4.02 -29.55
C VAL A 490 44.11 3.93 -28.04
N SER A 491 43.21 3.30 -27.28
CA SER A 491 43.28 3.19 -25.82
C SER A 491 42.98 1.78 -25.34
N GLY A 492 43.47 1.45 -24.14
CA GLY A 492 43.16 0.20 -23.46
C GLY A 492 41.66 0.05 -23.15
N PRO A 493 41.19 -1.19 -22.89
CA PRO A 493 39.77 -1.54 -22.83
C PRO A 493 38.99 -0.72 -21.80
N ASP A 494 39.54 -0.44 -20.61
CA ASP A 494 38.83 0.31 -19.57
C ASP A 494 38.63 1.78 -19.95
N LYS A 495 39.68 2.42 -20.48
CA LYS A 495 39.58 3.80 -20.98
C LYS A 495 38.63 3.89 -22.17
N HIS A 496 38.63 2.87 -23.02
CA HIS A 496 37.72 2.78 -24.15
C HIS A 496 36.27 2.61 -23.70
N ARG A 497 36.00 1.71 -22.74
CA ARG A 497 34.69 1.53 -22.10
C ARG A 497 34.15 2.84 -21.53
N ALA A 498 34.95 3.53 -20.73
CA ALA A 498 34.55 4.82 -20.13
C ALA A 498 34.24 5.86 -21.21
N LEU A 499 35.06 5.96 -22.25
CA LEU A 499 34.81 6.86 -23.38
C LEU A 499 33.53 6.50 -24.14
N LEU A 500 33.32 5.21 -24.44
CA LEU A 500 32.12 4.72 -25.12
C LEU A 500 30.85 5.07 -24.34
N GLN A 501 30.86 4.82 -23.03
CA GLN A 501 29.73 5.14 -22.18
C GLN A 501 29.48 6.65 -22.14
N GLN A 502 30.54 7.45 -22.02
CA GLN A 502 30.45 8.91 -22.03
C GLN A 502 29.84 9.43 -23.34
N ILE A 503 30.34 9.02 -24.51
CA ILE A 503 29.84 9.54 -25.80
C ILE A 503 28.43 9.02 -26.14
N THR A 504 28.08 7.84 -25.63
CA THR A 504 26.76 7.25 -25.85
C THR A 504 25.72 7.96 -24.99
N GLU A 505 26.00 8.17 -23.70
CA GLU A 505 25.06 8.81 -22.78
C GLU A 505 25.00 10.32 -22.97
N GLU A 506 26.16 10.95 -23.13
CA GLU A 506 26.37 12.39 -23.18
C GLU A 506 27.04 12.78 -24.50
N PRO A 507 26.33 12.67 -25.65
CA PRO A 507 26.87 13.09 -26.93
C PRO A 507 27.19 14.59 -26.87
N THR A 508 28.47 14.92 -26.99
CA THR A 508 28.93 16.32 -27.01
C THR A 508 28.40 17.05 -28.24
N ASP A 509 27.54 18.06 -28.01
CA ASP A 509 27.24 19.06 -29.03
C ASP A 509 28.51 19.88 -29.34
N ALA A 510 28.68 20.35 -30.58
CA ALA A 510 29.79 21.22 -31.01
C ALA A 510 29.94 22.52 -30.20
N VAL A 511 28.99 22.83 -29.31
CA VAL A 511 28.91 24.06 -28.50
C VAL A 511 29.22 23.79 -27.00
N GLY A 512 29.59 22.56 -26.61
CA GLY A 512 30.02 22.27 -25.23
C GLY A 512 28.92 22.53 -24.17
N SER A 513 27.65 22.42 -24.56
CA SER A 513 26.52 22.72 -23.68
C SER A 513 26.35 21.62 -22.62
N LYS A 514 26.33 21.99 -21.33
CA LYS A 514 26.05 21.11 -20.17
C LYS A 514 24.57 20.70 -20.08
N ARG A 515 23.96 20.19 -21.16
CA ARG A 515 22.52 19.89 -21.20
C ARG A 515 22.15 18.55 -20.54
N GLN A 516 23.11 17.71 -20.18
CA GLN A 516 22.90 16.38 -19.58
C GLN A 516 21.74 15.59 -20.25
N PRO A 517 21.75 15.40 -21.59
CA PRO A 517 20.71 14.66 -22.31
C PRO A 517 20.38 13.28 -21.72
N GLY A 518 21.36 12.56 -21.16
CA GLY A 518 21.13 11.27 -20.51
C GLY A 518 20.15 11.36 -19.36
N LEU A 519 20.41 12.30 -18.47
CA LEU A 519 19.56 12.59 -17.33
C LEU A 519 18.16 13.10 -17.72
N GLN A 520 18.04 13.84 -18.83
CA GLN A 520 16.73 14.23 -19.36
C GLN A 520 15.94 13.02 -19.85
N ARG A 521 16.58 12.07 -20.55
CA ARG A 521 15.95 10.81 -20.96
C ARG A 521 15.52 10.00 -19.74
N ARG A 522 16.40 9.87 -18.75
CA ARG A 522 16.11 9.16 -17.49
C ARG A 522 14.91 9.78 -16.76
N ASN A 523 14.82 11.10 -16.69
CA ASN A 523 13.67 11.79 -16.11
C ASN A 523 12.34 11.42 -16.80
N ARG A 524 12.33 11.24 -18.13
CA ARG A 524 11.11 10.80 -18.84
C ARG A 524 10.70 9.37 -18.49
N PHE A 525 11.66 8.48 -18.24
CA PHE A 525 11.34 7.13 -17.72
C PHE A 525 10.73 7.19 -16.33
N LEU A 526 11.27 8.05 -15.45
CA LEU A 526 10.69 8.26 -14.11
C LEU A 526 9.29 8.87 -14.20
N ASP A 527 9.05 9.82 -15.10
CA ASP A 527 7.72 10.38 -15.35
C ASP A 527 6.73 9.31 -15.84
N HIS A 528 7.18 8.40 -16.70
CA HIS A 528 6.36 7.27 -17.14
C HIS A 528 5.98 6.34 -15.98
N LEU A 529 6.91 6.08 -15.05
CA LEU A 529 6.65 5.28 -13.85
C LEU A 529 5.67 5.98 -12.90
N LEU A 530 5.86 7.28 -12.65
CA LEU A 530 4.97 8.09 -11.83
C LEU A 530 3.55 8.13 -12.41
N ALA A 531 3.42 8.20 -13.73
CA ALA A 531 2.12 8.21 -14.41
C ALA A 531 1.29 6.94 -14.16
N ARG A 532 1.91 5.80 -13.83
CA ARG A 532 1.20 4.57 -13.44
C ARG A 532 0.39 4.74 -12.16
N PHE A 533 0.81 5.68 -11.31
CA PHE A 533 0.19 6.02 -10.04
C PHE A 533 -0.63 7.32 -10.11
N GLY A 534 -0.75 7.93 -11.31
CA GLY A 534 -1.46 9.19 -11.50
C GLY A 534 -0.72 10.42 -10.95
N GLU A 535 0.58 10.30 -10.65
CA GLU A 535 1.36 11.37 -10.01
C GLU A 535 2.14 12.21 -11.03
N GLN A 536 2.29 13.51 -10.73
CA GLN A 536 2.97 14.47 -11.60
C GLN A 536 3.87 15.43 -10.80
N PHE A 537 5.07 15.69 -11.31
CA PHE A 537 6.10 16.53 -10.65
C PHE A 537 6.37 17.85 -11.40
N HIS A 538 5.44 18.31 -12.25
CA HIS A 538 5.68 19.46 -13.14
C HIS A 538 5.91 20.77 -12.38
N ASP A 539 5.02 21.11 -11.45
CA ASP A 539 5.09 22.35 -10.67
C ASP A 539 6.33 22.40 -9.77
N TYR A 540 6.66 21.27 -9.15
CA TYR A 540 7.89 21.09 -8.38
C TYR A 540 9.14 21.32 -9.25
N ALA A 541 9.18 20.69 -10.43
CA ALA A 541 10.28 20.85 -11.36
C ALA A 541 10.47 22.31 -11.77
N LEU A 542 9.38 23.06 -12.00
CA LEU A 542 9.43 24.49 -12.33
C LEU A 542 9.97 25.36 -11.19
N LEU A 543 9.63 25.08 -9.95
CA LEU A 543 10.05 25.89 -8.80
C LEU A 543 11.51 25.67 -8.41
N GLN A 544 12.01 24.44 -8.60
CA GLN A 544 13.45 24.19 -8.53
C GLN A 544 14.26 24.96 -9.60
N ALA A 545 13.63 25.62 -10.57
CA ALA A 545 14.34 26.48 -11.52
C ALA A 545 15.04 27.68 -10.88
N GLY A 546 14.55 28.13 -9.73
CA GLY A 546 15.10 29.28 -9.01
C GLY A 546 16.15 28.92 -7.94
N GLU A 547 16.21 27.67 -7.49
CA GLU A 547 17.13 27.27 -6.41
C GLU A 547 18.56 27.04 -6.93
N GLY A 548 19.54 27.68 -6.29
CA GLY A 548 20.96 27.44 -6.56
C GLY A 548 21.36 25.97 -6.25
N ALA A 549 22.51 25.56 -6.79
CA ALA A 549 23.08 24.23 -6.60
C ALA A 549 23.48 23.95 -5.14
N ALA A 550 22.50 23.73 -4.26
CA ALA A 550 22.74 23.19 -2.94
C ALA A 550 23.19 21.71 -3.07
N ALA A 551 24.22 21.35 -2.30
CA ALA A 551 24.78 20.00 -2.16
C ALA A 551 25.53 19.40 -3.38
N GLY A 552 26.05 20.21 -4.30
CA GLY A 552 26.94 19.72 -5.37
C GLY A 552 26.27 18.92 -6.49
N MET A 553 24.97 18.66 -6.39
CA MET A 553 24.14 18.07 -7.45
C MET A 553 23.60 19.14 -8.39
N THR A 554 23.45 18.79 -9.66
CA THR A 554 22.67 19.60 -10.60
C THR A 554 21.19 19.56 -10.23
N ARG A 555 20.44 20.57 -10.68
CA ARG A 555 18.98 20.61 -10.53
C ARG A 555 18.29 19.36 -11.07
N ALA A 556 18.74 18.88 -12.23
CA ALA A 556 18.15 17.71 -12.87
C ALA A 556 18.46 16.41 -12.11
N GLU A 557 19.63 16.33 -11.47
CA GLU A 557 20.03 15.19 -10.62
C GLU A 557 19.17 15.15 -9.37
N ARG A 558 18.98 16.31 -8.74
CA ARG A 558 18.09 16.45 -7.57
C ARG A 558 16.66 16.01 -7.92
N LEU A 559 16.10 16.51 -9.03
CA LEU A 559 14.76 16.12 -9.47
C LEU A 559 14.64 14.60 -9.71
N ALA A 560 15.62 14.00 -10.38
CA ALA A 560 15.61 12.55 -10.64
C ALA A 560 15.69 11.74 -9.34
N ARG A 561 16.56 12.15 -8.41
CA ARG A 561 16.68 11.56 -7.06
C ARG A 561 15.37 11.64 -6.29
N ASP A 562 14.72 12.81 -6.29
CA ASP A 562 13.50 13.04 -5.53
C ASP A 562 12.32 12.24 -6.12
N LYS A 563 12.23 12.12 -7.46
CA LYS A 563 11.26 11.22 -8.13
C LYS A 563 11.49 9.75 -7.77
N ARG A 564 12.74 9.26 -7.78
CA ARG A 564 13.07 7.89 -7.37
C ARG A 564 12.69 7.63 -5.91
N THR A 565 13.02 8.58 -5.04
CA THR A 565 12.67 8.54 -3.62
C THR A 565 11.15 8.50 -3.43
N PHE A 566 10.40 9.32 -4.18
CA PHE A 566 8.94 9.30 -4.17
C PHE A 566 8.37 7.95 -4.63
N LEU A 567 8.85 7.40 -5.75
CA LEU A 567 8.42 6.09 -6.27
C LEU A 567 8.68 4.95 -5.27
N ARG A 568 9.85 4.95 -4.63
CA ARG A 568 10.22 3.97 -3.61
C ARG A 568 9.31 4.04 -2.38
N ASP A 569 9.02 5.26 -1.94
CA ASP A 569 8.20 5.48 -0.77
C ASP A 569 6.69 5.40 -1.07
N TYR A 570 6.30 5.35 -2.36
CA TYR A 570 4.91 5.41 -2.82
C TYR A 570 3.98 4.38 -2.18
N PRO A 571 4.35 3.08 -2.04
CA PRO A 571 3.52 2.10 -1.35
C PRO A 571 3.13 2.54 0.06
N ARG A 572 4.06 3.19 0.79
CA ARG A 572 3.80 3.73 2.13
C ARG A 572 2.97 5.00 2.07
N ILE A 573 3.38 6.00 1.29
CA ILE A 573 2.70 7.31 1.28
C ILE A 573 1.31 7.24 0.66
N GLY A 574 1.10 6.39 -0.35
CA GLY A 574 -0.20 6.13 -0.97
C GLY A 574 -1.16 5.43 0.00
N ARG A 575 -0.69 4.37 0.68
CA ARG A 575 -1.47 3.64 1.68
C ARG A 575 -1.82 4.53 2.87
N ASP A 576 -0.84 5.22 3.42
CA ASP A 576 -0.93 5.88 4.72
C ASP A 576 -1.34 7.36 4.63
N ARG A 577 -1.65 7.89 3.45
CA ARG A 577 -1.97 9.33 3.21
C ARG A 577 -2.94 9.96 4.21
N GLY A 578 -3.93 9.21 4.68
CA GLY A 578 -4.97 9.68 5.59
C GLY A 578 -4.68 9.43 7.07
N THR A 579 -3.50 8.91 7.41
CA THR A 579 -3.13 8.59 8.80
C THR A 579 -2.63 9.82 9.55
N GLY A 580 -3.04 9.96 10.80
CA GLY A 580 -2.55 10.94 11.75
C GLY A 580 -1.41 10.40 12.62
N PHE A 581 -0.96 11.21 13.57
CA PHE A 581 0.12 10.86 14.48
C PHE A 581 -0.24 9.68 15.40
N ASN A 582 0.69 8.74 15.61
CA ASN A 582 0.51 7.63 16.54
C ASN A 582 0.82 8.08 17.98
N LEU A 583 -0.23 8.19 18.80
CA LEU A 583 -0.16 8.72 20.17
C LEU A 583 0.53 7.79 21.17
N LEU A 584 0.79 6.53 20.81
CA LEU A 584 1.44 5.56 21.69
C LEU A 584 2.95 5.46 21.46
N GLU A 585 3.43 6.00 20.35
CA GLU A 585 4.85 6.06 19.99
C GLU A 585 5.45 7.44 20.30
N PRO A 586 6.76 7.53 20.61
CA PRO A 586 7.40 8.83 20.83
C PRO A 586 7.37 9.67 19.54
N ALA A 587 7.38 11.00 19.69
CA ALA A 587 7.57 11.90 18.56
C ALA A 587 8.97 11.71 17.98
N GLY A 588 9.08 11.66 16.65
CA GLY A 588 10.35 11.44 15.96
C GLY A 588 10.19 11.41 14.44
N ALA A 589 11.29 11.22 13.73
CA ALA A 589 11.29 11.20 12.26
C ALA A 589 10.42 10.08 11.67
N GLU A 590 10.30 8.94 12.37
CA GLU A 590 9.52 7.78 11.92
C GLU A 590 8.02 7.87 12.30
N ASN A 591 7.67 8.65 13.32
CA ASN A 591 6.29 8.83 13.78
C ASN A 591 5.75 10.18 13.28
N ARG A 592 5.45 10.23 11.99
CA ARG A 592 4.84 11.37 11.30
C ARG A 592 3.51 10.93 10.70
N SER A 593 2.58 11.87 10.57
CA SER A 593 1.33 11.63 9.83
C SER A 593 1.61 11.32 8.36
N GLY A 594 0.69 10.60 7.71
CA GLY A 594 0.80 10.32 6.27
C GLY A 594 0.79 11.58 5.40
N LEU A 595 0.06 12.61 5.82
CA LEU A 595 0.05 13.90 5.16
C LEU A 595 1.44 14.58 5.24
N GLU A 596 2.10 14.54 6.40
CA GLU A 596 3.47 15.07 6.54
C GLU A 596 4.45 14.33 5.62
N TRP A 597 4.38 13.00 5.54
CA TRP A 597 5.22 12.22 4.63
C TRP A 597 4.98 12.58 3.16
N THR A 598 3.72 12.71 2.76
CA THR A 598 3.32 13.04 1.39
C THR A 598 3.82 14.42 1.01
N LEU A 599 3.58 15.43 1.87
CA LEU A 599 4.04 16.80 1.66
C LEU A 599 5.56 16.86 1.57
N ARG A 600 6.30 16.13 2.41
CA ARG A 600 7.76 16.09 2.34
C ARG A 600 8.26 15.65 0.98
N ARG A 601 7.71 14.56 0.45
CA ARG A 601 8.15 14.01 -0.84
C ARG A 601 7.72 14.88 -2.02
N LYS A 602 6.50 15.46 -2.01
CA LYS A 602 6.03 16.35 -3.08
C LYS A 602 6.72 17.73 -3.09
N LEU A 603 7.07 18.25 -1.92
CA LEU A 603 7.75 19.55 -1.76
C LEU A 603 9.28 19.42 -1.78
N GLY A 604 9.82 18.21 -1.86
CA GLY A 604 11.26 17.96 -1.78
C GLY A 604 11.89 18.49 -0.50
N ILE A 605 11.19 18.33 0.61
CA ILE A 605 11.69 18.67 1.93
C ILE A 605 12.51 17.48 2.41
N SER A 606 13.77 17.74 2.73
CA SER A 606 14.68 16.71 3.22
C SER A 606 14.28 16.25 4.62
N ASP A 607 14.74 15.06 5.03
CA ASP A 607 14.28 14.45 6.28
C ASP A 607 14.79 15.17 7.54
N ASP A 608 15.86 15.98 7.41
CA ASP A 608 16.44 16.86 8.42
C ASP A 608 15.69 18.19 8.60
N GLU A 609 14.99 18.65 7.56
CA GLU A 609 14.22 19.90 7.61
C GLU A 609 12.88 19.66 8.33
N THR A 610 12.55 20.48 9.34
CA THR A 610 11.37 20.26 10.21
C THR A 610 10.25 21.26 9.98
N PHE A 611 9.05 20.73 9.72
CA PHE A 611 7.77 21.40 9.91
C PHE A 611 6.87 20.48 10.74
N TYR A 612 5.81 21.03 11.34
CA TYR A 612 4.91 20.30 12.22
C TYR A 612 3.49 20.35 11.73
N LEU A 613 2.80 19.20 11.77
CA LEU A 613 1.35 19.14 11.68
C LEU A 613 0.73 19.07 13.08
N VAL A 614 -0.20 19.98 13.36
CA VAL A 614 -0.99 20.04 14.59
C VAL A 614 -2.41 19.61 14.28
N GLU A 615 -2.85 18.52 14.92
CA GLU A 615 -4.24 18.07 14.86
C GLU A 615 -5.04 18.70 16.00
N HIS A 616 -5.99 19.57 15.66
CA HIS A 616 -6.68 20.33 16.68
C HIS A 616 -7.59 19.45 17.55
N ILE A 617 -8.09 18.32 17.03
CA ILE A 617 -8.88 17.35 17.79
C ILE A 617 -8.13 16.80 19.01
N LEU A 618 -6.79 16.77 18.95
CA LEU A 618 -5.95 16.30 20.05
C LEU A 618 -5.80 17.36 21.15
N LEU A 619 -6.04 18.63 20.83
CA LEU A 619 -6.03 19.76 21.77
C LEU A 619 -7.37 19.92 22.52
N ARG A 620 -8.34 19.04 22.24
CA ARG A 620 -9.64 19.05 22.93
C ARG A 620 -9.46 18.80 24.43
N PRO A 621 -10.42 19.22 25.26
CA PRO A 621 -10.34 18.97 26.70
C PRO A 621 -10.44 17.48 27.01
N LEU A 622 -9.62 17.05 27.95
CA LEU A 622 -9.63 15.71 28.53
C LEU A 622 -10.37 15.73 29.88
N PRO A 623 -10.80 14.57 30.42
CA PRO A 623 -11.56 14.51 31.67
C PRO A 623 -10.93 15.26 32.85
N GLY A 624 -9.60 15.32 32.93
CA GLY A 624 -8.90 16.09 33.97
C GLY A 624 -9.00 17.61 33.86
N ASP A 625 -9.34 18.13 32.68
CA ASP A 625 -9.37 19.57 32.40
C ASP A 625 -10.60 20.27 33.00
N VAL A 626 -11.60 19.51 33.45
CA VAL A 626 -12.76 20.04 34.19
C VAL A 626 -12.38 20.78 35.46
N HIS A 627 -11.15 20.56 35.97
CA HIS A 627 -10.62 21.23 37.16
C HIS A 627 -9.85 22.52 36.85
N GLN A 628 -9.65 22.86 35.58
CA GLN A 628 -8.99 24.11 35.21
C GLN A 628 -9.84 25.32 35.59
N ARG A 629 -9.20 26.33 36.19
CA ARG A 629 -9.86 27.57 36.62
C ARG A 629 -9.82 28.69 35.57
N ALA A 630 -9.02 28.51 34.53
CA ALA A 630 -8.86 29.44 33.42
C ALA A 630 -9.58 28.91 32.17
N PRO A 631 -9.94 29.76 31.20
CA PRO A 631 -10.41 29.29 29.90
C PRO A 631 -9.34 28.43 29.23
N LEU A 632 -9.78 27.37 28.59
CA LEU A 632 -8.95 26.43 27.84
C LEU A 632 -8.39 27.07 26.56
N PHE A 633 -9.18 27.96 25.96
CA PHE A 633 -8.80 28.71 24.78
C PHE A 633 -9.34 30.13 24.86
N ARG A 634 -8.49 31.12 24.63
CA ARG A 634 -8.87 32.54 24.53
C ARG A 634 -8.91 32.97 23.07
N ASP A 635 -9.69 34.01 22.77
CA ASP A 635 -9.79 34.60 21.43
C ASP A 635 -10.14 33.59 20.33
N ALA A 636 -11.04 32.64 20.63
CA ALA A 636 -11.48 31.66 19.66
C ALA A 636 -12.12 32.36 18.45
N GLN A 637 -11.68 31.98 17.25
CA GLN A 637 -12.18 32.52 15.98
C GLN A 637 -13.43 31.78 15.50
N VAL A 638 -13.62 30.55 15.98
CA VAL A 638 -14.73 29.65 15.63
C VAL A 638 -15.30 29.04 16.90
N ARG A 639 -16.59 28.68 16.86
CA ARG A 639 -17.28 28.06 18.01
C ARG A 639 -16.63 26.74 18.44
N ASP A 640 -16.24 25.92 17.47
CA ASP A 640 -15.52 24.67 17.69
C ASP A 640 -14.11 24.79 17.10
N PRO A 641 -13.08 25.03 17.93
CA PRO A 641 -11.70 25.16 17.45
C PRO A 641 -10.99 23.81 17.26
N TYR A 642 -11.65 22.69 17.57
CA TYR A 642 -11.03 21.36 17.63
C TYR A 642 -11.38 20.50 16.41
N SER A 643 -12.67 20.46 16.07
CA SER A 643 -13.15 19.54 15.04
C SER A 643 -12.69 19.94 13.66
N LEU A 644 -12.31 18.93 12.86
CA LEU A 644 -12.07 19.04 11.42
C LEU A 644 -11.03 20.12 11.04
N GLN A 645 -10.05 20.38 11.91
CA GLN A 645 -9.05 21.43 11.74
C GLN A 645 -7.64 20.90 11.98
N ILE A 646 -6.72 21.30 11.10
CA ILE A 646 -5.29 21.06 11.23
C ILE A 646 -4.52 22.36 10.94
N SER A 647 -3.36 22.51 11.56
CA SER A 647 -2.42 23.58 11.25
C SER A 647 -1.04 23.01 10.92
N LEU A 648 -0.41 23.52 9.88
CA LEU A 648 0.96 23.18 9.49
C LEU A 648 1.88 24.36 9.80
N VAL A 649 2.90 24.13 10.62
CA VAL A 649 3.84 25.15 11.08
C VAL A 649 5.16 24.98 10.35
N PHE A 650 5.45 25.89 9.42
CA PHE A 650 6.65 25.90 8.59
C PHE A 650 7.67 26.96 9.04
N PRO A 651 8.98 26.71 8.86
CA PRO A 651 10.02 27.68 9.17
C PRO A 651 10.05 28.81 8.12
N GLY A 652 9.55 29.99 8.47
CA GLY A 652 9.43 31.15 7.58
C GLY A 652 10.77 31.82 7.22
N TRP A 653 11.81 31.59 8.02
CA TRP A 653 13.11 32.26 7.90
C TRP A 653 14.08 31.61 6.90
N LEU A 654 13.89 30.33 6.54
CA LEU A 654 14.80 29.67 5.60
C LEU A 654 14.61 30.26 4.20
N ALA A 655 15.71 30.43 3.47
CA ALA A 655 15.73 31.11 2.17
C ALA A 655 14.66 30.59 1.19
N ARG A 656 14.50 29.26 1.07
CA ARG A 656 13.48 28.66 0.19
C ARG A 656 12.06 29.10 0.54
N TYR A 657 11.75 29.26 1.83
CA TYR A 657 10.44 29.68 2.31
C TYR A 657 10.25 31.20 2.28
N GLN A 658 11.28 31.99 1.97
CA GLN A 658 11.11 33.43 1.75
C GLN A 658 10.65 33.72 0.31
N GLU A 659 10.84 32.77 -0.61
CA GLU A 659 10.40 32.89 -2.00
C GLU A 659 8.86 32.81 -2.12
N PRO A 660 8.18 33.86 -2.63
CA PRO A 660 6.72 33.90 -2.70
C PRO A 660 6.11 32.76 -3.51
N ASN A 661 6.74 32.40 -4.64
CA ASN A 661 6.28 31.31 -5.49
C ASN A 661 6.36 29.96 -4.78
N PHE A 662 7.38 29.76 -3.95
CA PHE A 662 7.53 28.52 -3.19
C PHE A 662 6.49 28.44 -2.06
N ARG A 663 6.22 29.54 -1.34
CA ARG A 663 5.12 29.58 -0.35
C ARG A 663 3.78 29.24 -0.98
N GLN A 664 3.45 29.85 -2.12
CA GLN A 664 2.19 29.58 -2.82
C GLN A 664 2.09 28.11 -3.25
N PHE A 665 3.21 27.51 -3.67
CA PHE A 665 3.26 26.09 -4.00
C PHE A 665 3.06 25.20 -2.79
N VAL A 666 3.68 25.50 -1.66
CA VAL A 666 3.46 24.78 -0.39
C VAL A 666 2.00 24.87 0.01
N GLU A 667 1.41 26.06 0.03
CA GLU A 667 0.00 26.28 0.40
C GLU A 667 -0.96 25.53 -0.52
N ARG A 668 -0.69 25.55 -1.83
CA ARG A 668 -1.49 24.80 -2.82
C ARG A 668 -1.36 23.29 -2.64
N THR A 669 -0.14 22.79 -2.46
CA THR A 669 0.12 21.35 -2.24
C THR A 669 -0.55 20.89 -0.94
N VAL A 670 -0.48 21.69 0.12
CA VAL A 670 -1.21 21.43 1.37
C VAL A 670 -2.71 21.31 1.12
N LEU A 671 -3.29 22.23 0.34
CA LEU A 671 -4.72 22.20 0.02
C LEU A 671 -5.11 20.96 -0.82
N GLU A 672 -4.29 20.60 -1.81
CA GLU A 672 -4.54 19.46 -2.72
C GLU A 672 -4.40 18.10 -2.01
N GLU A 673 -3.46 17.97 -1.07
CA GLU A 673 -3.19 16.72 -0.35
C GLU A 673 -3.99 16.56 0.95
N THR A 674 -4.55 17.63 1.50
CA THR A 674 -5.36 17.57 2.73
C THR A 674 -6.71 16.89 2.44
N PRO A 675 -7.15 15.94 3.29
CA PRO A 675 -8.49 15.37 3.18
C PRO A 675 -9.59 16.44 3.14
N ALA A 676 -10.52 16.34 2.18
CA ALA A 676 -11.49 17.40 1.88
C ALA A 676 -12.42 17.81 3.04
N HIS A 677 -12.57 16.95 4.07
CA HIS A 677 -13.36 17.25 5.26
C HIS A 677 -12.58 18.04 6.33
N LEU A 678 -11.26 18.21 6.18
CA LEU A 678 -10.40 18.96 7.09
C LEU A 678 -10.07 20.34 6.54
N SER A 679 -10.09 21.34 7.42
CA SER A 679 -9.57 22.67 7.15
C SER A 679 -8.10 22.74 7.56
N ALA A 680 -7.21 22.98 6.58
CA ALA A 680 -5.79 23.19 6.82
C ALA A 680 -5.43 24.68 6.86
N ARG A 681 -4.56 25.06 7.80
CA ARG A 681 -3.95 26.39 7.88
C ARG A 681 -2.43 26.27 7.81
N VAL A 682 -1.80 27.05 6.94
CA VAL A 682 -0.33 27.14 6.87
C VAL A 682 0.13 28.34 7.69
N LEU A 683 1.03 28.09 8.64
CA LEU A 683 1.60 29.08 9.54
C LEU A 683 3.10 29.18 9.27
N TRP A 684 3.53 30.34 8.79
CA TRP A 684 4.93 30.68 8.60
C TRP A 684 5.45 31.33 9.89
N GLN A 685 6.46 30.76 10.54
CA GLN A 685 6.98 31.26 11.81
C GLN A 685 8.46 31.62 11.71
N GLU A 686 8.87 32.69 12.39
CA GLU A 686 10.29 33.04 12.51
C GLU A 686 11.02 32.07 13.46
N GLU A 687 12.36 32.11 13.46
CA GLU A 687 13.20 31.13 14.16
C GLU A 687 12.86 31.01 15.66
N ASP A 688 12.80 32.14 16.37
CA ASP A 688 12.51 32.19 17.81
C ASP A 688 11.11 31.65 18.14
N GLU A 689 10.10 32.02 17.34
CA GLU A 689 8.71 31.60 17.52
C GLU A 689 8.56 30.10 17.28
N LYS A 690 9.18 29.58 16.21
CA LYS A 690 9.16 28.15 15.93
C LYS A 690 9.88 27.35 17.02
N GLN A 691 11.02 27.82 17.52
CA GLN A 691 11.75 27.13 18.58
C GLN A 691 10.92 27.06 19.87
N ALA A 692 10.27 28.16 20.25
CA ALA A 692 9.36 28.19 21.41
C ALA A 692 8.17 27.24 21.22
N PHE A 693 7.55 27.26 20.03
CA PHE A 693 6.47 26.33 19.67
C PHE A 693 6.93 24.87 19.75
N GLU A 694 8.06 24.53 19.14
CA GLU A 694 8.61 23.17 19.09
C GLU A 694 8.86 22.62 20.48
N MET A 695 9.47 23.41 21.38
CA MET A 695 9.68 23.03 22.77
C MET A 695 8.35 22.75 23.48
N ALA A 696 7.36 23.62 23.33
CA ALA A 696 6.05 23.47 23.98
C ALA A 696 5.27 22.26 23.43
N TYR A 697 5.26 22.10 22.10
CA TYR A 697 4.51 21.05 21.42
C TYR A 697 5.10 19.67 21.70
N CYS A 698 6.42 19.51 21.64
CA CYS A 698 7.10 18.26 21.98
C CYS A 698 6.87 17.86 23.45
N ALA A 699 6.95 18.83 24.37
CA ALA A 699 6.67 18.57 25.79
C ALA A 699 5.21 18.17 26.03
N TRP A 700 4.27 18.79 25.30
CA TRP A 700 2.86 18.44 25.36
C TRP A 700 2.58 17.04 24.79
N LEU A 701 3.14 16.70 23.62
CA LEU A 701 3.01 15.36 23.02
C LEU A 701 3.54 14.27 23.95
N GLN A 702 4.67 14.50 24.62
CA GLN A 702 5.21 13.54 25.58
C GLN A 702 4.25 13.31 26.77
N LYS A 703 3.64 14.37 27.31
CA LYS A 703 2.65 14.26 28.39
C LYS A 703 1.38 13.55 27.92
N LEU A 704 0.89 13.88 26.72
CA LEU A 704 -0.28 13.24 26.13
C LEU A 704 -0.04 11.74 25.94
N ARG A 705 1.14 11.36 25.42
CA ARG A 705 1.54 9.94 25.30
C ARG A 705 1.52 9.23 26.63
N SER A 706 2.14 9.80 27.67
CA SER A 706 2.14 9.20 29.01
C SER A 706 0.73 9.03 29.57
N TYR A 707 -0.15 10.01 29.35
CA TYR A 707 -1.56 9.92 29.72
C TYR A 707 -2.27 8.77 28.99
N ARG A 708 -2.10 8.65 27.67
CA ARG A 708 -2.70 7.56 26.87
C ARG A 708 -2.20 6.18 27.26
N LEU A 709 -0.91 6.03 27.56
CA LEU A 709 -0.35 4.76 28.03
C LEU A 709 -0.95 4.37 29.39
N ALA A 710 -1.07 5.33 30.32
CA ALA A 710 -1.69 5.08 31.63
C ALA A 710 -3.18 4.69 31.51
N GLU A 711 -3.93 5.28 30.58
CA GLU A 711 -5.33 4.89 30.30
C GLU A 711 -5.47 3.44 29.82
N LEU A 712 -4.44 2.87 29.19
CA LEU A 712 -4.44 1.48 28.70
C LEU A 712 -4.00 0.48 29.77
N GLU A 713 -3.21 0.92 30.76
CA GLU A 713 -2.77 0.09 31.89
C GLU A 713 -3.86 -0.06 32.97
N GLY A 714 -4.65 1.01 33.18
CA GLY A 714 -5.81 1.03 34.07
C GLY A 714 -7.01 0.30 33.46
#